data_AF-A8F6S8-F1
#
_entry.id   AF-A8F6S8-F1
#
_cell.length_a   1.000
_cell.length_b   1.000
_cell.length_c   1.000
_cell.angle_alpha   90.00
_cell.angle_beta   90.00
_cell.angle_gamma   90.00
#
_symmetry.space_group_name_H-M   'P 1'
#
loop_
_entity.id
_entity.type
_entity.pdbx_description
1 polymer ?
#
loop_
_entity_poly.entity_id
_entity_poly.type
_entity_poly.pdbx_seq_one_letter_code
_entity_poly.pdbx_strand_id
1 'polypeptide(L)'
;MRKLLSLFGILSLFVLCFGQVALQEAAPAIQKLGILKTIDDSALTYDELYSAVAKAFPGKESLVKKGTDQVLRKDFIMILVKVLGLEQEAAKFTEICTLANDEDKVPKEAIGAFTLAFRSDRQLLDYRYGHLLEPLSPITKSEAARSFYMALYPPKRGGTIVTAVGADPKGLNTLFTSSGLTWTICNIIGDGNTGTDDNGFYHPRMIKRIPTLENGLVKINQDGSMSVTFELRRGMKWHDGQPVTAHDAKFQWEVMVSEAPVTSNYFEKMVDRVDVIDDYTFTVHFPSPVPGAELGSSVYAYYYGWFQLPEHLYRKDFEEAKKTGNWDQFVQKVTFNPVMTGPYKFKEYVEGQYIVLEAFDEYYMGRPNIDQIVMRIIPDSDVIFASVLKGEIDFGRYTLDLKQSLQLEKDKGDIFNVYFTPNVAAWTLDLNFRDPNDLSKPHPLFSDVRVRQAILYAIDRQQINNVVFFGKGQIVDTWITEVHMMRDALKGDHIKKYPYDPKKAEELLAQAGWKKNKQGLLEKDGRVFEFTLIAGAGNSQNELITQLIQGMLKKVGISVKIEMKPALVIWDEAPMGKFDAWLTGWGYGVSDEALNYWGSDMIPSEANNWGGTNYTGWSNPKNDEILAKMATEVDFEKRVELYKQHFALWTNDLPVLPLISDPTPHFAKKYIKSFNSTYDSGLGWIIYNWYIDTEQH
;
A
#
# COMPACT_ATOMS: atom_id res chain seq x y z
N MET A 1 3.75 45.51 19.38
CA MET A 1 3.53 44.84 20.69
C MET A 1 2.30 43.96 20.55
N ARG A 2 2.49 42.69 20.15
CA ARG A 2 2.64 41.50 21.00
C ARG A 2 1.29 40.94 21.51
N LYS A 3 1.03 39.70 21.06
CA LYS A 3 0.15 38.64 21.61
C LYS A 3 -1.34 38.72 21.25
N LEU A 4 -1.77 37.88 20.31
CA LEU A 4 -2.45 36.60 20.62
C LEU A 4 -2.51 35.74 19.33
N LEU A 5 -1.47 34.93 19.13
CA LEU A 5 -1.52 33.71 18.32
C LEU A 5 -1.54 32.55 19.32
N SER A 6 -2.51 31.64 19.20
CA SER A 6 -2.42 30.19 19.48
C SER A 6 -3.80 29.62 19.83
N LEU A 7 -4.60 29.25 18.83
CA LEU A 7 -5.74 28.34 18.98
C LEU A 7 -6.18 27.83 17.61
N PHE A 8 -5.30 27.06 16.97
CA PHE A 8 -5.70 26.06 15.98
C PHE A 8 -4.91 24.81 16.33
N GLY A 9 -5.43 24.08 17.33
CA GLY A 9 -5.06 22.69 17.53
C GLY A 9 -5.57 21.91 16.34
N ILE A 10 -4.63 21.35 15.58
CA ILE A 10 -4.85 20.41 14.50
C ILE A 10 -5.81 19.33 15.01
N LEU A 11 -6.99 19.23 14.39
CA LEU A 11 -7.82 18.04 14.48
C LEU A 11 -6.97 16.89 13.93
N SER A 12 -6.43 16.07 14.82
CA SER A 12 -5.98 14.73 14.48
C SER A 12 -7.18 14.02 13.86
N LEU A 13 -7.09 13.75 12.56
CA LEU A 13 -7.97 12.79 11.91
C LEU A 13 -7.97 11.51 12.74
N PHE A 14 -9.16 10.96 12.96
CA PHE A 14 -9.36 9.65 13.57
C PHE A 14 -8.46 8.62 12.89
N VAL A 15 -7.36 8.24 13.56
CA VAL A 15 -6.63 7.03 13.22
C VAL A 15 -7.39 5.91 13.90
N LEU A 16 -8.36 5.36 13.18
CA LEU A 16 -8.88 4.06 13.52
C LEU A 16 -7.79 3.05 13.16
N CYS A 17 -6.93 2.69 14.12
CA CYS A 17 -6.06 1.52 13.96
C CYS A 17 -6.97 0.30 13.73
N PHE A 18 -7.08 -0.16 12.48
CA PHE A 18 -7.84 -1.35 12.14
C PHE A 18 -6.87 -2.52 11.92
N GLY A 19 -6.47 -3.14 13.02
CA GLY A 19 -5.66 -4.36 13.01
C GLY A 19 -6.30 -5.53 13.78
N GLN A 20 -7.44 -5.33 14.43
CA GLN A 20 -8.15 -6.33 15.23
C GLN A 20 -9.65 -5.95 15.24
N VAL A 21 -10.44 -6.52 16.13
CA VAL A 21 -11.85 -6.16 16.32
C VAL A 21 -12.04 -4.64 16.29
N ALA A 22 -12.99 -4.17 15.48
CA ALA A 22 -13.22 -2.73 15.33
C ALA A 22 -13.65 -2.13 16.67
N LEU A 23 -13.18 -0.92 16.99
CA LEU A 23 -13.61 -0.25 18.24
C LEU A 23 -15.13 -0.06 18.28
N GLN A 24 -15.74 0.15 17.12
CA GLN A 24 -17.18 0.26 16.91
C GLN A 24 -17.92 -1.02 17.32
N GLU A 25 -17.26 -2.17 17.32
CA GLU A 25 -17.80 -3.45 17.80
C GLU A 25 -17.51 -3.65 19.29
N ALA A 26 -16.26 -3.42 19.70
CA ALA A 26 -15.82 -3.67 21.07
C ALA A 26 -16.44 -2.69 22.09
N ALA A 27 -16.44 -1.39 21.78
CA ALA A 27 -16.82 -0.35 22.73
C ALA A 27 -18.27 -0.47 23.22
N PRO A 28 -19.30 -0.65 22.35
CA PRO A 28 -20.67 -0.82 22.81
C PRO A 28 -20.86 -2.04 23.71
N ALA A 29 -20.19 -3.16 23.40
CA ALA A 29 -20.26 -4.38 24.21
C ALA A 29 -19.65 -4.17 25.60
N ILE A 30 -18.47 -3.56 25.68
CA ILE A 30 -17.78 -3.26 26.94
C ILE A 30 -18.56 -2.26 27.80
N GLN A 31 -19.14 -1.22 27.19
CA GLN A 31 -19.98 -0.25 27.90
C GLN A 31 -21.27 -0.88 28.42
N LYS A 32 -21.92 -1.74 27.62
CA LYS A 32 -23.15 -2.44 28.02
C LYS A 32 -22.92 -3.34 29.23
N LEU A 33 -21.76 -4.00 29.32
CA LEU A 33 -21.33 -4.78 30.48
C LEU A 33 -20.87 -3.90 31.66
N GLY A 34 -20.75 -2.60 31.45
CA GLY A 34 -20.30 -1.63 32.45
C GLY A 34 -18.84 -1.80 32.85
N ILE A 35 -18.04 -2.55 32.08
CA ILE A 35 -16.62 -2.84 32.37
C ILE A 35 -15.82 -1.53 32.34
N LEU A 36 -15.97 -0.74 31.28
CA LEU A 36 -15.48 0.64 31.19
C LEU A 36 -16.65 1.58 30.91
N LYS A 37 -16.74 2.68 31.68
CA LYS A 37 -17.83 3.66 31.55
C LYS A 37 -17.58 4.64 30.39
N THR A 38 -16.35 5.14 30.29
CA THR A 38 -15.90 5.98 29.18
C THR A 38 -14.88 5.20 28.36
N ILE A 39 -15.00 5.31 27.03
CA ILE A 39 -14.08 4.71 26.08
C ILE A 39 -13.62 5.84 25.16
N ASP A 40 -12.38 6.24 25.36
CA ASP A 40 -11.72 7.37 24.72
C ASP A 40 -10.20 7.14 24.78
N ASP A 41 -9.43 8.06 24.20
CA ASP A 41 -7.97 7.90 24.12
C ASP A 41 -7.24 8.41 25.37
N SER A 42 -7.95 8.69 26.47
CA SER A 42 -7.31 8.97 27.75
C SER A 42 -6.68 7.70 28.34
N ALA A 43 -5.65 7.89 29.15
CA ALA A 43 -4.96 6.80 29.83
C ALA A 43 -5.86 6.10 30.85
N LEU A 44 -5.80 4.77 30.89
CA LEU A 44 -6.45 3.95 31.90
C LEU A 44 -5.69 4.06 33.23
N THR A 45 -6.40 4.22 34.34
CA THR A 45 -5.81 4.20 35.70
C THR A 45 -5.95 2.84 36.37
N TYR A 46 -5.15 2.56 37.40
CA TYR A 46 -5.21 1.29 38.14
C TYR A 46 -6.55 1.07 38.85
N ASP A 47 -7.19 2.12 39.37
CA ASP A 47 -8.53 2.03 39.98
C ASP A 47 -9.62 1.71 38.94
N GLU A 48 -9.51 2.26 37.74
CA GLU A 48 -10.38 1.91 36.62
C GLU A 48 -10.15 0.47 36.17
N LEU A 49 -8.89 0.04 36.05
CA LEU A 49 -8.54 -1.34 35.70
C LEU A 49 -9.05 -2.34 36.75
N TYR A 50 -8.85 -2.04 38.04
CA TYR A 50 -9.36 -2.87 39.14
C TYR A 50 -10.87 -3.05 39.03
N SER A 51 -11.59 -1.95 38.80
CA SER A 51 -13.05 -1.95 38.65
C SER A 51 -13.49 -2.71 37.39
N ALA A 52 -12.73 -2.59 36.30
CA ALA A 52 -12.99 -3.30 35.05
C ALA A 52 -12.79 -4.81 35.21
N VAL A 53 -11.68 -5.24 35.82
CA VAL A 53 -11.39 -6.66 36.08
C VAL A 53 -12.40 -7.26 37.04
N ALA A 54 -12.79 -6.56 38.11
CA ALA A 54 -13.82 -7.05 39.04
C ALA A 54 -15.15 -7.35 38.35
N LYS A 55 -15.47 -6.62 37.28
CA LYS A 55 -16.70 -6.83 36.48
C LYS A 55 -16.54 -7.88 35.41
N ALA A 56 -15.45 -7.82 34.63
CA ALA A 56 -15.21 -8.73 33.51
C ALA A 56 -14.85 -10.15 34.00
N PHE A 57 -14.13 -10.25 35.12
CA PHE A 57 -13.60 -11.50 35.67
C PHE A 57 -13.75 -11.53 37.21
N PRO A 58 -14.98 -11.74 37.74
CA PRO A 58 -15.23 -11.72 39.17
C PRO A 58 -14.32 -12.69 39.96
N GLY A 59 -13.72 -12.21 41.06
CA GLY A 59 -12.80 -12.98 41.91
C GLY A 59 -11.33 -12.91 41.48
N LYS A 60 -11.01 -12.15 40.41
CA LYS A 60 -9.64 -11.93 39.93
C LYS A 60 -9.13 -10.52 40.23
N GLU A 61 -9.93 -9.65 40.84
CA GLU A 61 -9.57 -8.25 41.11
C GLU A 61 -8.37 -8.09 42.04
N SER A 62 -8.08 -9.09 42.90
CA SER A 62 -6.89 -9.10 43.75
C SER A 62 -5.57 -9.19 42.98
N LEU A 63 -5.61 -9.54 41.69
CA LEU A 63 -4.45 -9.55 40.79
C LEU A 63 -4.09 -8.14 40.30
N VAL A 64 -4.94 -7.15 40.54
CA VAL A 64 -4.74 -5.75 40.15
C VAL A 64 -4.44 -4.92 41.39
N LYS A 65 -3.37 -4.11 41.36
CA LYS A 65 -3.13 -3.12 42.42
C LYS A 65 -4.15 -1.97 42.29
N LYS A 66 -4.54 -1.38 43.43
CA LYS A 66 -5.33 -0.13 43.45
C LYS A 66 -4.42 1.08 43.35
N GLY A 67 -4.93 2.18 42.79
CA GLY A 67 -4.22 3.44 42.66
C GLY A 67 -4.70 4.30 41.50
N THR A 68 -4.41 5.59 41.57
CA THR A 68 -4.78 6.57 40.54
C THR A 68 -3.72 6.70 39.44
N ASP A 69 -2.59 6.02 39.57
CA ASP A 69 -1.53 6.03 38.56
C ASP A 69 -2.02 5.44 37.24
N GLN A 70 -1.43 5.92 36.14
CA GLN A 70 -1.70 5.41 34.81
C GLN A 70 -1.15 3.98 34.66
N VAL A 71 -1.89 3.12 33.97
CA VAL A 71 -1.48 1.75 33.68
C VAL A 71 -0.63 1.76 32.41
N LEU A 72 0.58 1.23 32.50
CA LEU A 72 1.43 1.03 31.33
C LEU A 72 0.95 -0.18 30.52
N ARG A 73 1.14 -0.16 29.19
CA ARG A 73 0.78 -1.30 28.31
C ARG A 73 1.34 -2.62 28.80
N LYS A 74 2.63 -2.64 29.19
CA LYS A 74 3.25 -3.86 29.71
C LYS A 74 2.57 -4.40 30.97
N ASP A 75 2.18 -3.51 31.88
CA ASP A 75 1.58 -3.91 33.14
C ASP A 75 0.17 -4.45 32.88
N PHE A 76 -0.60 -3.75 32.03
CA PHE A 76 -1.93 -4.16 31.62
C PHE A 76 -1.94 -5.57 31.03
N ILE A 77 -1.08 -5.85 30.04
CA ILE A 77 -1.10 -7.15 29.37
C ILE A 77 -0.61 -8.28 30.28
N MET A 78 0.40 -8.03 31.12
CA MET A 78 0.84 -9.01 32.11
C MET A 78 -0.25 -9.33 33.13
N ILE A 79 -1.02 -8.34 33.56
CA ILE A 79 -2.18 -8.53 34.44
C ILE A 79 -3.25 -9.34 33.71
N LEU A 80 -3.59 -8.99 32.47
CA LEU A 80 -4.62 -9.68 31.71
C LEU A 80 -4.28 -11.15 31.46
N VAL A 81 -3.02 -11.46 31.14
CA VAL A 81 -2.53 -12.85 31.01
C VAL A 81 -2.74 -13.64 32.30
N LYS A 82 -2.47 -13.04 33.47
CA LYS A 82 -2.72 -13.68 34.78
C LYS A 82 -4.21 -13.85 35.08
N VAL A 83 -5.01 -12.84 34.77
CA VAL A 83 -6.46 -12.89 34.94
C VAL A 83 -7.07 -14.05 34.13
N LEU A 84 -6.57 -14.26 32.92
CA LEU A 84 -6.97 -15.34 32.01
C LEU A 84 -6.37 -16.71 32.33
N GLY A 85 -5.41 -16.81 33.26
CA GLY A 85 -4.74 -18.07 33.58
C GLY A 85 -3.79 -18.57 32.50
N LEU A 86 -3.23 -17.67 31.70
CA LEU A 86 -2.41 -17.98 30.52
C LEU A 86 -0.89 -17.93 30.81
N GLU A 87 -0.48 -17.87 32.08
CA GLU A 87 0.93 -17.71 32.44
C GLU A 87 1.81 -18.86 31.95
N GLN A 88 1.30 -20.10 32.02
CA GLN A 88 2.04 -21.27 31.53
C GLN A 88 2.19 -21.28 30.01
N GLU A 89 1.21 -20.73 29.29
CA GLU A 89 1.29 -20.59 27.82
C GLU A 89 2.29 -19.49 27.47
N ALA A 90 2.18 -18.33 28.10
CA ALA A 90 3.11 -17.21 27.94
C ALA A 90 4.57 -17.62 28.23
N ALA A 91 4.80 -18.44 29.26
CA ALA A 91 6.14 -18.91 29.64
C ALA A 91 6.83 -19.80 28.59
N LYS A 92 6.10 -20.32 27.59
CA LYS A 92 6.68 -21.09 26.47
C LYS A 92 7.43 -20.21 25.47
N PHE A 93 7.16 -18.91 25.46
CA PHE A 93 7.77 -17.97 24.53
C PHE A 93 8.97 -17.27 25.18
N THR A 94 10.16 -17.53 24.64
CA THR A 94 11.41 -16.90 25.09
C THR A 94 11.83 -15.73 24.21
N GLU A 95 11.17 -15.54 23.08
CA GLU A 95 11.38 -14.43 22.14
C GLU A 95 10.05 -13.73 21.85
N ILE A 96 10.16 -12.45 21.50
CA ILE A 96 9.02 -11.66 21.08
C ILE A 96 8.71 -11.95 19.61
N CYS A 97 7.43 -12.21 19.31
CA CYS A 97 6.97 -12.50 17.97
C CYS A 97 5.81 -11.56 17.63
N THR A 98 6.15 -10.42 17.03
CA THR A 98 5.18 -9.39 16.63
C THR A 98 5.54 -8.84 15.25
N LEU A 99 4.94 -7.72 14.85
CA LEU A 99 5.22 -7.03 13.60
C LEU A 99 5.74 -5.61 13.86
N ALA A 100 6.43 -5.39 14.99
CA ALA A 100 6.80 -4.07 15.49
C ALA A 100 8.31 -3.80 15.42
N ASN A 101 8.67 -2.52 15.23
CA ASN A 101 10.07 -2.08 15.08
C ASN A 101 10.81 -1.93 16.42
N ASP A 102 10.12 -1.87 17.55
CA ASP A 102 10.67 -1.59 18.89
C ASP A 102 10.54 -2.78 19.87
N GLU A 103 10.59 -4.00 19.33
CA GLU A 103 10.52 -5.25 20.07
C GLU A 103 11.53 -5.35 21.23
N ASP A 104 12.71 -4.75 21.07
CA ASP A 104 13.77 -4.70 22.08
C ASP A 104 13.45 -3.81 23.28
N LYS A 105 12.47 -2.91 23.17
CA LYS A 105 12.00 -2.11 24.30
C LYS A 105 11.13 -2.93 25.25
N VAL A 106 10.70 -4.13 24.87
CA VAL A 106 9.87 -5.00 25.72
C VAL A 106 10.72 -5.64 26.82
N PRO A 107 10.38 -5.43 28.12
CA PRO A 107 11.11 -6.07 29.21
C PRO A 107 11.05 -7.60 29.14
N LYS A 108 12.11 -8.28 29.58
CA LYS A 108 12.24 -9.75 29.48
C LYS A 108 11.07 -10.50 30.10
N GLU A 109 10.58 -10.03 31.24
CA GLU A 109 9.44 -10.60 31.95
C GLU A 109 8.10 -10.45 31.22
N ALA A 110 8.01 -9.55 30.24
CA ALA A 110 6.81 -9.28 29.46
C ALA A 110 6.82 -9.96 28.08
N ILE A 111 7.94 -10.55 27.64
CA ILE A 111 8.10 -11.16 26.30
C ILE A 111 6.96 -12.12 25.99
N GLY A 112 6.72 -13.11 26.86
CA GLY A 112 5.70 -14.11 26.61
C GLY A 112 4.27 -13.56 26.57
N ALA A 113 3.99 -12.54 27.37
CA ALA A 113 2.69 -11.88 27.38
C ALA A 113 2.46 -11.06 26.11
N PHE A 114 3.48 -10.34 25.63
CA PHE A 114 3.40 -9.62 24.36
C PHE A 114 3.23 -10.59 23.18
N THR A 115 4.07 -11.63 23.08
CA THR A 115 3.94 -12.63 22.01
C THR A 115 2.53 -13.22 21.97
N LEU A 116 1.99 -13.63 23.12
CA LEU A 116 0.64 -14.18 23.20
C LEU A 116 -0.44 -13.16 22.79
N ALA A 117 -0.25 -11.88 23.12
CA ALA A 117 -1.22 -10.84 22.85
C ALA A 117 -1.46 -10.57 21.36
N PHE A 118 -0.50 -10.86 20.49
CA PHE A 118 -0.62 -10.64 19.05
C PHE A 118 -0.96 -11.91 18.25
N ARG A 119 -1.13 -13.06 18.92
CA ARG A 119 -1.53 -14.30 18.23
C ARG A 119 -2.96 -14.20 17.69
N SER A 120 -3.18 -14.84 16.55
CA SER A 120 -4.45 -14.89 15.81
C SER A 120 -5.65 -15.27 16.67
N ASP A 121 -5.49 -16.19 17.61
CA ASP A 121 -6.55 -16.73 18.46
C ASP A 121 -6.69 -15.99 19.80
N ARG A 122 -6.01 -14.85 19.95
CA ARG A 122 -5.99 -14.03 21.16
C ARG A 122 -6.29 -12.57 20.87
N GLN A 123 -5.50 -11.93 20.01
CA GLN A 123 -5.67 -10.52 19.60
C GLN A 123 -5.92 -9.57 20.78
N LEU A 124 -5.11 -9.67 21.84
CA LEU A 124 -5.30 -8.92 23.08
C LEU A 124 -4.71 -7.50 23.02
N LEU A 125 -3.90 -7.16 22.03
CA LEU A 125 -3.35 -5.81 21.86
C LEU A 125 -3.30 -5.40 20.40
N ASP A 126 -3.71 -4.17 20.12
CA ASP A 126 -3.49 -3.53 18.82
C ASP A 126 -2.06 -3.01 18.65
N TYR A 127 -1.66 -2.90 17.40
CA TYR A 127 -0.47 -2.14 16.98
C TYR A 127 -0.75 -0.62 17.05
N ARG A 128 0.30 0.18 17.34
CA ARG A 128 0.26 1.66 17.30
C ARG A 128 1.02 2.20 16.09
N TYR A 129 0.72 3.45 15.72
CA TYR A 129 1.23 4.23 14.58
C TYR A 129 2.70 3.91 14.21
N GLY A 130 2.97 3.49 12.97
CA GLY A 130 4.32 3.11 12.51
C GLY A 130 4.88 1.80 13.12
N HIS A 131 4.00 1.00 13.74
CA HIS A 131 4.24 -0.30 14.36
C HIS A 131 5.20 -0.28 15.55
N LEU A 132 4.81 0.48 16.56
CA LEU A 132 5.45 0.45 17.88
C LEU A 132 4.58 -0.29 18.90
N LEU A 133 5.22 -1.05 19.78
CA LEU A 133 4.64 -1.69 20.95
C LEU A 133 4.50 -0.71 22.10
N GLU A 134 5.46 0.22 22.21
CA GLU A 134 5.55 1.22 23.28
C GLU A 134 5.23 0.66 24.68
N PRO A 135 5.95 -0.37 25.16
CA PRO A 135 5.58 -1.11 26.37
C PRO A 135 5.51 -0.23 27.63
N LEU A 136 6.20 0.90 27.63
CA LEU A 136 6.27 1.88 28.72
C LEU A 136 5.32 3.07 28.55
N SER A 137 4.55 3.13 27.47
CA SER A 137 3.50 4.13 27.30
C SER A 137 2.23 3.70 28.05
N PRO A 138 1.43 4.66 28.56
CA PRO A 138 0.11 4.37 29.11
C PRO A 138 -0.78 3.67 28.09
N ILE A 139 -1.55 2.67 28.52
CA ILE A 139 -2.62 2.09 27.70
C ILE A 139 -3.83 3.01 27.72
N THR A 140 -4.48 3.20 26.57
CA THR A 140 -5.70 4.01 26.49
C THR A 140 -6.92 3.19 26.86
N LYS A 141 -8.03 3.86 27.20
CA LYS A 141 -9.30 3.18 27.46
C LYS A 141 -9.87 2.53 26.20
N SER A 142 -9.68 3.14 25.02
CA SER A 142 -10.00 2.56 23.72
C SER A 142 -9.30 1.21 23.50
N GLU A 143 -7.99 1.14 23.74
CA GLU A 143 -7.21 -0.10 23.60
C GLU A 143 -7.64 -1.15 24.61
N ALA A 144 -7.76 -0.76 25.89
CA ALA A 144 -8.18 -1.67 26.94
C ALA A 144 -9.57 -2.27 26.66
N ALA A 145 -10.49 -1.49 26.07
CA ALA A 145 -11.81 -1.98 25.68
C ALA A 145 -11.73 -3.10 24.64
N ARG A 146 -10.91 -2.95 23.59
CA ARG A 146 -10.71 -4.02 22.59
C ARG A 146 -10.06 -5.25 23.23
N SER A 147 -9.04 -5.06 24.08
CA SER A 147 -8.40 -6.17 24.81
C SER A 147 -9.39 -6.94 25.69
N PHE A 148 -10.25 -6.24 26.43
CA PHE A 148 -11.29 -6.88 27.24
C PHE A 148 -12.32 -7.59 26.38
N TYR A 149 -12.69 -7.02 25.23
CA TYR A 149 -13.62 -7.65 24.31
C TYR A 149 -13.05 -8.98 23.80
N MET A 150 -11.80 -8.98 23.30
CA MET A 150 -11.14 -10.18 22.80
C MET A 150 -10.87 -11.21 23.90
N ALA A 151 -10.65 -10.77 25.14
CA ALA A 151 -10.52 -11.65 26.29
C ALA A 151 -11.84 -12.36 26.67
N LEU A 152 -12.98 -11.70 26.48
CA LEU A 152 -14.32 -12.25 26.78
C LEU A 152 -14.89 -13.06 25.61
N TYR A 153 -14.58 -12.65 24.39
CA TYR A 153 -15.10 -13.22 23.14
C TYR A 153 -13.94 -13.58 22.21
N PRO A 154 -13.11 -14.58 22.58
CA PRO A 154 -11.95 -14.95 21.78
C PRO A 154 -12.37 -15.51 20.40
N PRO A 155 -11.55 -15.29 19.36
CA PRO A 155 -11.81 -15.84 18.03
C PRO A 155 -12.02 -17.36 18.06
N LYS A 156 -13.02 -17.83 17.34
CA LYS A 156 -13.21 -19.27 17.10
C LYS A 156 -12.52 -19.67 15.80
N ARG A 157 -11.82 -20.80 15.85
CA ARG A 157 -11.24 -21.42 14.65
C ARG A 157 -12.33 -22.16 13.88
N GLY A 158 -12.31 -22.08 12.57
CA GLY A 158 -13.19 -22.84 11.70
C GLY A 158 -13.66 -22.08 10.48
N GLY A 159 -14.30 -22.84 9.59
CA GLY A 159 -15.14 -22.32 8.52
C GLY A 159 -14.39 -21.90 7.27
N THR A 160 -15.17 -21.46 6.29
CA THR A 160 -14.71 -21.13 4.94
C THR A 160 -15.23 -19.77 4.56
N ILE A 161 -14.39 -18.95 3.93
CA ILE A 161 -14.80 -17.71 3.29
C ILE A 161 -14.59 -17.79 1.78
N VAL A 162 -15.48 -17.16 1.02
CA VAL A 162 -15.50 -17.18 -0.43
C VAL A 162 -15.30 -15.78 -1.00
N THR A 163 -14.40 -15.66 -1.97
CA THR A 163 -14.21 -14.46 -2.79
C THR A 163 -14.35 -14.80 -4.27
N ALA A 164 -14.52 -13.79 -5.12
CA ALA A 164 -14.49 -13.94 -6.58
C ALA A 164 -13.22 -13.31 -7.15
N VAL A 165 -12.74 -13.86 -8.27
CA VAL A 165 -11.59 -13.36 -9.04
C VAL A 165 -11.93 -13.36 -10.52
N GLY A 166 -11.50 -12.35 -11.26
CA GLY A 166 -11.94 -12.13 -12.66
C GLY A 166 -11.26 -12.99 -13.73
N ALA A 167 -10.22 -13.75 -13.38
CA ALA A 167 -9.46 -14.55 -14.33
C ALA A 167 -8.66 -15.65 -13.61
N ASP A 168 -8.22 -16.65 -14.36
CA ASP A 168 -7.26 -17.64 -13.89
C ASP A 168 -5.88 -17.03 -13.58
N PRO A 169 -5.14 -17.57 -12.59
CA PRO A 169 -3.79 -17.13 -12.30
C PRO A 169 -2.84 -17.60 -13.41
N LYS A 170 -1.93 -16.72 -13.86
CA LYS A 170 -0.84 -17.13 -14.79
C LYS A 170 0.24 -18.01 -14.12
N GLY A 171 0.09 -18.23 -12.82
CA GLY A 171 1.01 -18.92 -11.92
C GLY A 171 0.71 -18.50 -10.48
N LEU A 172 1.32 -19.19 -9.52
CA LEU A 172 1.09 -19.00 -8.09
C LEU A 172 2.32 -18.38 -7.38
N ASN A 173 3.33 -17.97 -8.14
CA ASN A 173 4.53 -17.27 -7.68
C ASN A 173 4.88 -16.17 -8.69
N THR A 174 5.16 -14.93 -8.25
CA THR A 174 5.39 -13.79 -9.15
C THR A 174 6.82 -13.69 -9.70
N LEU A 175 7.72 -14.61 -9.32
CA LEU A 175 9.13 -14.57 -9.70
C LEU A 175 9.33 -14.59 -11.23
N PHE A 176 8.52 -15.40 -11.95
CA PHE A 176 8.62 -15.60 -13.40
C PHE A 176 7.34 -15.24 -14.17
N THR A 177 6.30 -14.76 -13.48
CA THR A 177 5.04 -14.36 -14.11
C THR A 177 4.41 -13.22 -13.32
N SER A 178 3.62 -12.36 -13.97
CA SER A 178 2.94 -11.26 -13.30
C SER A 178 1.48 -11.18 -13.72
N SER A 179 0.60 -11.25 -12.74
CA SER A 179 -0.84 -10.98 -12.87
C SER A 179 -1.39 -10.53 -11.52
N GLY A 180 -2.43 -9.69 -11.51
CA GLY A 180 -3.02 -9.18 -10.26
C GLY A 180 -3.52 -10.30 -9.33
N LEU A 181 -4.02 -11.41 -9.88
CA LEU A 181 -4.41 -12.57 -9.09
C LEU A 181 -3.19 -13.31 -8.53
N THR A 182 -2.13 -13.53 -9.32
CA THR A 182 -0.89 -14.16 -8.84
C THR A 182 -0.31 -13.37 -7.66
N TRP A 183 -0.29 -12.04 -7.74
CA TRP A 183 0.09 -11.16 -6.63
C TRP A 183 -0.81 -11.35 -5.40
N THR A 184 -2.13 -11.34 -5.59
CA THR A 184 -3.09 -11.53 -4.49
C THR A 184 -2.88 -12.87 -3.77
N ILE A 185 -2.63 -13.94 -4.52
CA ILE A 185 -2.34 -15.26 -3.95
C ILE A 185 -1.03 -15.21 -3.17
N CYS A 186 0.06 -14.72 -3.77
CA CYS A 186 1.38 -14.62 -3.12
C CYS A 186 1.32 -13.83 -1.81
N ASN A 187 0.50 -12.78 -1.75
CA ASN A 187 0.33 -11.97 -0.55
C ASN A 187 -0.37 -12.71 0.61
N ILE A 188 -1.15 -13.74 0.30
CA ILE A 188 -1.84 -14.59 1.28
C ILE A 188 -0.98 -15.80 1.67
N ILE A 189 -0.30 -16.40 0.69
CA ILE A 189 0.46 -17.63 0.90
C ILE A 189 1.94 -17.39 1.22
N GLY A 190 2.47 -16.17 1.05
CA GLY A 190 3.84 -15.83 1.37
C GLY A 190 3.95 -14.65 2.34
N ASP A 191 5.10 -14.58 3.02
CA ASP A 191 5.56 -13.40 3.74
C ASP A 191 6.84 -12.89 3.06
N GLY A 192 7.03 -11.57 3.07
CA GLY A 192 8.30 -10.93 2.76
C GLY A 192 8.96 -10.37 4.01
N ASN A 193 10.16 -9.81 3.86
CA ASN A 193 10.89 -9.16 4.97
C ASN A 193 10.08 -8.07 5.66
N THR A 194 9.38 -7.25 4.89
CA THR A 194 8.54 -6.17 5.39
C THR A 194 7.08 -6.43 5.03
N GLY A 195 6.19 -5.58 5.51
CA GLY A 195 4.89 -5.39 4.94
C GLY A 195 4.41 -4.00 5.19
N THR A 196 3.17 -3.76 4.87
CA THR A 196 2.56 -2.44 4.87
C THR A 196 1.19 -2.53 5.52
N ASP A 197 0.91 -1.58 6.41
CA ASP A 197 -0.39 -1.50 7.06
C ASP A 197 -1.46 -0.84 6.18
N ASP A 198 -2.62 -0.60 6.78
CA ASP A 198 -3.75 0.05 6.12
C ASP A 198 -3.52 1.50 5.70
N ASN A 199 -2.55 2.15 6.33
CA ASN A 199 -2.09 3.47 5.95
C ASN A 199 -0.97 3.38 4.93
N GLY A 200 -0.19 2.29 4.91
CA GLY A 200 0.97 2.10 4.05
C GLY A 200 2.29 2.42 4.68
N PHE A 201 2.34 2.35 6.02
CA PHE A 201 3.60 2.35 6.73
C PHE A 201 4.24 0.97 6.64
N TYR A 202 5.51 0.96 6.28
CA TYR A 202 6.28 -0.27 6.31
C TYR A 202 6.48 -0.74 7.75
N HIS A 203 6.34 -2.05 7.96
CA HIS A 203 6.59 -2.71 9.23
C HIS A 203 7.34 -4.03 9.00
N PRO A 204 8.05 -4.53 10.03
CA PRO A 204 8.75 -5.80 9.92
C PRO A 204 7.75 -6.98 9.84
N ARG A 205 8.01 -7.93 8.93
CA ARG A 205 7.34 -9.23 8.85
C ARG A 205 8.32 -10.34 9.15
N MET A 206 9.02 -10.88 8.15
CA MET A 206 10.02 -11.94 8.37
C MET A 206 11.25 -11.46 9.14
N ILE A 207 11.53 -10.16 9.13
CA ILE A 207 12.63 -9.56 9.90
C ILE A 207 12.15 -9.08 11.28
N LYS A 208 13.09 -8.90 12.21
CA LYS A 208 12.79 -8.39 13.56
C LYS A 208 12.47 -6.89 13.59
N ARG A 209 13.14 -6.13 12.71
CA ARG A 209 12.98 -4.67 12.58
C ARG A 209 13.44 -4.22 11.21
N ILE A 210 12.91 -3.11 10.73
CA ILE A 210 13.39 -2.50 9.49
C ILE A 210 14.81 -1.93 9.71
N PRO A 211 15.79 -2.23 8.83
CA PRO A 211 17.12 -1.66 8.92
C PRO A 211 17.09 -0.13 8.81
N THR A 212 17.81 0.58 9.69
CA THR A 212 17.98 2.03 9.58
C THR A 212 19.40 2.46 9.91
N LEU A 213 19.74 3.71 9.61
CA LEU A 213 20.98 4.32 10.09
C LEU A 213 20.98 4.41 11.64
N GLU A 214 19.84 4.73 12.23
CA GLU A 214 19.69 4.93 13.68
C GLU A 214 19.95 3.64 14.47
N ASN A 215 19.43 2.51 14.00
CA ASN A 215 19.66 1.21 14.65
C ASN A 215 20.96 0.52 14.20
N GLY A 216 21.75 1.16 13.32
CA GLY A 216 23.06 0.69 12.89
C GLY A 216 23.05 -0.51 11.94
N LEU A 217 21.87 -0.92 11.45
CA LEU A 217 21.73 -1.99 10.46
C LEU A 217 21.95 -1.50 9.03
N VAL A 218 21.77 -0.19 8.77
CA VAL A 218 22.29 0.47 7.56
C VAL A 218 23.60 1.16 7.90
N LYS A 219 24.64 0.92 7.12
CA LYS A 219 25.95 1.57 7.29
C LYS A 219 26.46 2.09 5.95
N ILE A 220 26.83 3.37 5.94
CA ILE A 220 27.67 3.95 4.89
C ILE A 220 29.13 3.76 5.29
N ASN A 221 29.87 3.03 4.48
CA ASN A 221 31.25 2.67 4.73
C ASN A 221 32.21 3.81 4.36
N GLN A 222 33.44 3.75 4.86
CA GLN A 222 34.45 4.80 4.63
C GLN A 222 34.83 4.98 3.15
N ASP A 223 34.69 3.91 2.36
CA ASP A 223 34.94 3.90 0.91
C ASP A 223 33.74 4.42 0.09
N GLY A 224 32.65 4.82 0.75
CA GLY A 224 31.41 5.26 0.09
C GLY A 224 30.44 4.14 -0.27
N SER A 225 30.81 2.86 -0.07
CA SER A 225 29.89 1.74 -0.24
C SER A 225 28.84 1.70 0.89
N MET A 226 27.79 0.92 0.71
CA MET A 226 26.74 0.75 1.72
C MET A 226 26.54 -0.71 2.07
N SER A 227 26.20 -0.98 3.33
CA SER A 227 25.75 -2.30 3.78
C SER A 227 24.44 -2.22 4.54
N VAL A 228 23.55 -3.18 4.29
CA VAL A 228 22.25 -3.32 4.96
C VAL A 228 22.18 -4.71 5.58
N THR A 229 22.06 -4.77 6.90
CA THR A 229 21.97 -6.03 7.66
C THR A 229 20.51 -6.33 7.97
N PHE A 230 20.06 -7.53 7.62
CA PHE A 230 18.72 -8.03 7.91
C PHE A 230 18.80 -9.14 8.97
N GLU A 231 17.97 -9.02 9.99
CA GLU A 231 17.84 -10.01 11.07
C GLU A 231 16.49 -10.71 10.95
N LEU A 232 16.47 -11.97 10.53
CA LEU A 232 15.28 -12.79 10.43
C LEU A 232 14.74 -13.17 11.81
N ARG A 233 13.42 -13.35 11.86
CA ARG A 233 12.75 -13.98 13.00
C ARG A 233 13.11 -15.46 13.07
N ARG A 234 13.18 -15.98 14.30
CA ARG A 234 13.39 -17.41 14.53
C ARG A 234 12.06 -18.16 14.53
N GLY A 235 12.11 -19.45 14.23
CA GLY A 235 10.93 -20.34 14.30
C GLY A 235 9.96 -20.22 13.14
N MET A 236 10.27 -19.42 12.11
CA MET A 236 9.54 -19.43 10.85
C MET A 236 9.79 -20.72 10.08
N LYS A 237 8.76 -21.20 9.40
CA LYS A 237 8.82 -22.40 8.57
C LYS A 237 8.22 -22.12 7.20
N TRP A 238 8.79 -22.78 6.20
CA TRP A 238 8.18 -22.98 4.91
C TRP A 238 6.93 -23.86 5.05
N HIS A 239 6.02 -23.81 4.07
CA HIS A 239 4.80 -24.64 4.06
C HIS A 239 5.07 -26.16 4.06
N ASP A 240 6.29 -26.58 3.70
CA ASP A 240 6.73 -27.97 3.79
C ASP A 240 7.35 -28.34 5.17
N GLY A 241 7.34 -27.40 6.12
CA GLY A 241 7.79 -27.58 7.49
C GLY A 241 9.29 -27.34 7.71
N GLN A 242 10.08 -27.08 6.67
CA GLN A 242 11.50 -26.74 6.82
C GLN A 242 11.69 -25.34 7.41
N PRO A 243 12.74 -25.11 8.22
CA PRO A 243 13.02 -23.79 8.76
C PRO A 243 13.38 -22.79 7.65
N VAL A 244 12.94 -21.55 7.81
CA VAL A 244 13.38 -20.43 6.97
C VAL A 244 14.70 -19.88 7.49
N THR A 245 15.66 -19.65 6.59
CA THR A 245 17.01 -19.18 6.97
C THR A 245 17.53 -18.07 6.06
N ALA A 246 18.59 -17.39 6.49
CA ALA A 246 19.31 -16.39 5.72
C ALA A 246 19.90 -16.93 4.40
N HIS A 247 20.10 -18.25 4.31
CA HIS A 247 20.54 -18.89 3.07
C HIS A 247 19.49 -18.82 1.96
N ASP A 248 18.20 -18.85 2.31
CA ASP A 248 17.10 -18.70 1.36
C ASP A 248 17.06 -17.28 0.74
N ALA A 249 17.43 -16.26 1.53
CA ALA A 249 17.56 -14.88 1.04
C ALA A 249 18.72 -14.73 0.05
N LYS A 250 19.88 -15.33 0.37
CA LYS A 250 21.03 -15.37 -0.55
C LYS A 250 20.70 -16.15 -1.82
N PHE A 251 20.04 -17.29 -1.71
CA PHE A 251 19.64 -18.09 -2.86
C PHE A 251 18.68 -17.32 -3.79
N GLN A 252 17.68 -16.64 -3.23
CA GLN A 252 16.81 -15.76 -4.01
C GLN A 252 17.63 -14.73 -4.81
N TRP A 253 18.60 -14.06 -4.19
CA TRP A 253 19.45 -13.10 -4.89
C TRP A 253 20.21 -13.74 -6.05
N GLU A 254 20.82 -14.90 -5.83
CA GLU A 254 21.55 -15.65 -6.86
C GLU A 254 20.65 -16.00 -8.07
N VAL A 255 19.39 -16.36 -7.83
CA VAL A 255 18.40 -16.60 -8.89
C VAL A 255 18.10 -15.31 -9.64
N MET A 256 17.88 -14.20 -8.93
CA MET A 256 17.48 -12.92 -9.51
C MET A 256 18.56 -12.27 -10.38
N VAL A 257 19.83 -12.50 -10.07
CA VAL A 257 20.96 -12.00 -10.88
C VAL A 257 21.46 -13.02 -11.92
N SER A 258 20.80 -14.17 -12.05
CA SER A 258 21.11 -15.19 -13.06
C SER A 258 20.50 -14.87 -14.44
N GLU A 259 20.67 -15.80 -15.39
CA GLU A 259 20.02 -15.73 -16.72
C GLU A 259 18.57 -16.23 -16.70
N ALA A 260 18.03 -16.61 -15.53
CA ALA A 260 16.63 -16.98 -15.41
C ALA A 260 15.72 -15.81 -15.81
N PRO A 261 14.58 -16.06 -16.48
CA PRO A 261 13.70 -15.01 -17.02
C PRO A 261 12.81 -14.39 -15.92
N VAL A 262 13.41 -13.82 -14.88
CA VAL A 262 12.70 -13.15 -13.78
C VAL A 262 11.93 -11.93 -14.26
N THR A 263 10.80 -11.64 -13.61
CA THR A 263 9.91 -10.52 -13.99
C THR A 263 10.55 -9.14 -13.82
N SER A 264 11.46 -8.99 -12.86
CA SER A 264 12.28 -7.80 -12.63
C SER A 264 13.58 -8.20 -11.90
N ASN A 265 14.65 -7.42 -12.05
CA ASN A 265 15.86 -7.55 -11.24
C ASN A 265 16.67 -6.25 -11.11
N TYR A 266 16.01 -5.10 -11.24
CA TYR A 266 16.69 -3.80 -11.24
C TYR A 266 17.45 -3.55 -9.92
N PHE A 267 16.80 -3.80 -8.79
CA PHE A 267 17.39 -3.64 -7.47
C PHE A 267 18.53 -4.65 -7.22
N GLU A 268 18.32 -5.91 -7.57
CA GLU A 268 19.27 -6.99 -7.30
C GLU A 268 20.56 -6.82 -8.08
N LYS A 269 20.49 -6.19 -9.26
CA LYS A 269 21.66 -5.80 -10.04
C LYS A 269 22.46 -4.64 -9.43
N MET A 270 21.90 -3.89 -8.47
CA MET A 270 22.65 -2.89 -7.69
C MET A 270 23.43 -3.51 -6.53
N VAL A 271 23.10 -4.75 -6.15
CA VAL A 271 23.77 -5.47 -5.06
C VAL A 271 25.12 -6.01 -5.56
N ASP A 272 26.19 -5.67 -4.85
CA ASP A 272 27.53 -6.23 -5.07
C ASP A 272 27.59 -7.70 -4.62
N ARG A 273 27.13 -7.97 -3.40
CA ARG A 273 27.05 -9.33 -2.84
C ARG A 273 26.09 -9.44 -1.66
N VAL A 274 25.73 -10.68 -1.34
CA VAL A 274 24.99 -11.06 -0.12
C VAL A 274 25.82 -12.02 0.72
N ASP A 275 26.16 -11.58 1.93
CA ASP A 275 26.93 -12.35 2.91
C ASP A 275 25.98 -12.92 3.98
N VAL A 276 25.97 -14.25 4.14
CA VAL A 276 25.25 -14.92 5.24
C VAL A 276 26.17 -14.94 6.45
N ILE A 277 25.76 -14.27 7.53
CA ILE A 277 26.52 -14.16 8.78
C ILE A 277 26.23 -15.37 9.68
N ASP A 278 24.95 -15.72 9.78
CA ASP A 278 24.44 -16.93 10.43
C ASP A 278 23.05 -17.30 9.85
N ASP A 279 22.44 -18.38 10.33
CA ASP A 279 21.13 -18.88 9.86
C ASP A 279 20.00 -17.83 9.86
N TYR A 280 20.11 -16.75 10.63
CA TYR A 280 19.07 -15.73 10.77
C TYR A 280 19.58 -14.32 10.47
N THR A 281 20.80 -14.17 9.99
CA THR A 281 21.39 -12.84 9.75
C THR A 281 22.14 -12.84 8.43
N PHE A 282 21.80 -11.89 7.56
CA PHE A 282 22.54 -11.65 6.31
C PHE A 282 22.76 -10.17 6.08
N THR A 283 23.83 -9.87 5.35
CA THR A 283 24.21 -8.51 4.98
C THR A 283 24.24 -8.38 3.47
N VAL A 284 23.59 -7.34 2.97
CA VAL A 284 23.54 -6.97 1.57
C VAL A 284 24.47 -5.80 1.35
N HIS A 285 25.40 -5.94 0.41
CA HIS A 285 26.41 -4.94 0.10
C HIS A 285 26.09 -4.24 -1.22
N PHE A 286 26.23 -2.93 -1.23
CA PHE A 286 26.03 -2.08 -2.40
C PHE A 286 27.30 -1.27 -2.66
N PRO A 287 27.70 -1.06 -3.92
CA PRO A 287 28.89 -0.28 -4.26
C PRO A 287 28.74 1.21 -3.96
N SER A 288 27.51 1.69 -3.75
CA SER A 288 27.16 3.07 -3.42
C SER A 288 25.90 3.10 -2.54
N PRO A 289 25.53 4.25 -1.93
CA PRO A 289 24.27 4.38 -1.21
C PRO A 289 23.08 4.14 -2.15
N VAL A 290 22.10 3.35 -1.68
CA VAL A 290 20.86 3.02 -2.40
C VAL A 290 19.68 3.30 -1.47
N PRO A 291 18.96 4.42 -1.66
CA PRO A 291 17.77 4.73 -0.88
C PRO A 291 16.69 3.66 -1.05
N GLY A 292 16.04 3.25 0.05
CA GLY A 292 15.01 2.20 0.02
C GLY A 292 15.57 0.78 0.10
N ALA A 293 16.89 0.59 0.14
CA ALA A 293 17.51 -0.72 0.28
C ALA A 293 17.12 -1.45 1.57
N GLU A 294 16.70 -0.72 2.60
CA GLU A 294 16.11 -1.25 3.83
C GLU A 294 14.80 -2.04 3.61
N LEU A 295 14.12 -1.81 2.48
CA LEU A 295 12.89 -2.49 2.10
C LEU A 295 13.14 -3.77 1.28
N GLY A 296 14.30 -3.89 0.63
CA GLY A 296 14.74 -5.11 -0.08
C GLY A 296 14.39 -5.18 -1.58
N SER A 297 14.14 -6.41 -2.07
CA SER A 297 14.11 -6.86 -3.49
C SER A 297 13.07 -6.20 -4.43
N SER A 298 13.39 -6.05 -5.73
CA SER A 298 12.53 -5.45 -6.76
C SER A 298 11.30 -6.27 -7.16
N VAL A 299 11.34 -7.61 -7.10
CA VAL A 299 10.20 -8.45 -7.56
C VAL A 299 9.08 -8.55 -6.53
N TYR A 300 9.22 -7.86 -5.40
CA TYR A 300 8.26 -7.93 -4.31
C TYR A 300 8.23 -6.69 -3.40
N ALA A 301 9.14 -5.73 -3.60
CA ALA A 301 9.18 -4.44 -2.90
C ALA A 301 7.86 -3.66 -3.00
N TYR A 302 7.07 -3.92 -4.05
CA TYR A 302 5.76 -3.27 -4.20
C TYR A 302 4.81 -3.53 -3.02
N TYR A 303 4.97 -4.64 -2.26
CA TYR A 303 4.07 -4.97 -1.15
C TYR A 303 4.74 -5.51 0.13
N TYR A 304 5.81 -6.32 0.06
CA TYR A 304 6.40 -6.96 1.26
C TYR A 304 7.94 -7.08 1.28
N GLY A 305 8.64 -6.39 0.39
CA GLY A 305 10.10 -6.43 0.37
C GLY A 305 10.67 -7.78 -0.11
N TRP A 306 11.83 -8.20 0.41
CA TRP A 306 12.51 -9.45 0.00
C TRP A 306 11.69 -10.70 0.35
N PHE A 307 11.03 -11.33 -0.64
CA PHE A 307 10.56 -12.71 -0.50
C PHE A 307 11.72 -13.65 -0.76
N GLN A 308 11.80 -14.71 0.04
CA GLN A 308 12.85 -15.70 -0.07
C GLN A 308 12.39 -16.84 -0.99
N LEU A 309 13.34 -17.62 -1.50
CA LEU A 309 13.06 -18.84 -2.25
C LEU A 309 13.68 -20.01 -1.46
N PRO A 310 12.95 -21.12 -1.25
CA PRO A 310 13.45 -22.22 -0.42
C PRO A 310 14.63 -22.90 -1.11
N GLU A 311 15.83 -22.65 -0.60
CA GLU A 311 17.07 -23.17 -1.17
C GLU A 311 17.05 -24.71 -1.20
N HIS A 312 16.59 -25.32 -0.10
CA HIS A 312 16.53 -26.77 0.05
C HIS A 312 15.70 -27.47 -1.03
N LEU A 313 14.71 -26.76 -1.61
CA LEU A 313 13.80 -27.32 -2.61
C LEU A 313 14.27 -27.10 -4.05
N TYR A 314 14.99 -26.01 -4.29
CA TYR A 314 15.21 -25.48 -5.64
C TYR A 314 16.67 -25.37 -6.05
N ARG A 315 17.63 -25.43 -5.12
CA ARG A 315 19.07 -25.31 -5.41
C ARG A 315 19.54 -26.27 -6.50
N LYS A 316 19.17 -27.54 -6.43
CA LYS A 316 19.59 -28.56 -7.41
C LYS A 316 19.09 -28.25 -8.82
N ASP A 317 17.82 -27.86 -8.95
CA ASP A 317 17.20 -27.56 -10.24
C ASP A 317 17.77 -26.25 -10.83
N PHE A 318 18.07 -25.28 -9.98
CA PHE A 318 18.74 -24.04 -10.36
C PHE A 318 20.14 -24.30 -10.95
N GLU A 319 20.98 -25.11 -10.28
CA GLU A 319 22.33 -25.42 -10.78
C GLU A 319 22.30 -26.21 -12.10
N GLU A 320 21.34 -27.12 -12.27
CA GLU A 320 21.16 -27.83 -13.54
C GLU A 320 20.69 -26.90 -14.67
N ALA A 321 19.75 -26.00 -14.39
CA ALA A 321 19.30 -25.00 -15.35
C ALA A 321 20.44 -24.07 -15.78
N LYS A 322 21.25 -23.60 -14.83
CA LYS A 322 22.44 -22.77 -15.08
C LYS A 322 23.48 -23.50 -15.92
N LYS A 323 23.70 -24.80 -15.67
CA LYS A 323 24.65 -25.62 -16.44
C LYS A 323 24.20 -25.87 -17.87
N THR A 324 22.89 -26.06 -18.08
CA THR A 324 22.33 -26.41 -19.39
C THR A 324 21.89 -25.19 -20.21
N GLY A 325 21.70 -24.03 -19.55
CA GLY A 325 21.04 -22.86 -20.12
C GLY A 325 19.53 -23.02 -20.29
N ASN A 326 18.94 -24.12 -19.83
CA ASN A 326 17.50 -24.39 -19.94
C ASN A 326 16.81 -24.14 -18.60
N TRP A 327 16.03 -23.07 -18.55
CA TRP A 327 15.32 -22.64 -17.35
C TRP A 327 13.89 -23.19 -17.21
N ASP A 328 13.35 -23.87 -18.23
CA ASP A 328 11.92 -24.20 -18.32
C ASP A 328 11.44 -25.03 -17.11
N GLN A 329 12.17 -26.08 -16.74
CA GLN A 329 11.79 -26.94 -15.62
C GLN A 329 11.86 -26.20 -14.29
N PHE A 330 12.90 -25.40 -14.08
CA PHE A 330 13.08 -24.60 -12.87
C PHE A 330 11.96 -23.56 -12.73
N VAL A 331 11.70 -22.81 -13.80
CA VAL A 331 10.63 -21.80 -13.89
C VAL A 331 9.27 -22.45 -13.64
N GLN A 332 8.96 -23.57 -14.29
CA GLN A 332 7.68 -24.27 -14.12
C GLN A 332 7.47 -24.72 -12.68
N LYS A 333 8.50 -25.29 -12.04
CA LYS A 333 8.42 -25.81 -10.67
C LYS A 333 8.14 -24.68 -9.67
N VAL A 334 8.88 -23.57 -9.77
CA VAL A 334 8.72 -22.40 -8.89
C VAL A 334 7.36 -21.72 -9.11
N THR A 335 6.91 -21.62 -10.36
CA THR A 335 5.71 -20.87 -10.74
C THR A 335 4.41 -21.56 -10.32
N PHE A 336 4.31 -22.88 -10.44
CA PHE A 336 3.03 -23.60 -10.30
C PHE A 336 2.92 -24.48 -9.05
N ASN A 337 4.02 -24.74 -8.34
CA ASN A 337 4.00 -25.52 -7.09
C ASN A 337 4.68 -24.74 -5.96
N PRO A 338 4.15 -23.56 -5.57
CA PRO A 338 4.85 -22.70 -4.63
C PRO A 338 4.87 -23.30 -3.23
N VAL A 339 6.05 -23.32 -2.63
CA VAL A 339 6.25 -23.46 -1.18
C VAL A 339 6.65 -22.08 -0.68
N MET A 340 5.85 -21.50 0.21
CA MET A 340 6.03 -20.15 0.72
C MET A 340 5.97 -20.14 2.25
N THR A 341 5.86 -18.95 2.87
CA THR A 341 6.03 -18.72 4.32
C THR A 341 4.80 -18.11 4.99
N GLY A 342 3.75 -17.81 4.22
CA GLY A 342 2.59 -17.06 4.68
C GLY A 342 1.57 -17.90 5.46
N PRO A 343 0.51 -17.24 5.97
CA PRO A 343 -0.46 -17.84 6.87
C PRO A 343 -1.34 -18.94 6.27
N TYR A 344 -1.54 -18.95 4.96
CA TYR A 344 -2.25 -20.01 4.25
C TYR A 344 -1.31 -20.69 3.25
N LYS A 345 -1.65 -21.91 2.85
CA LYS A 345 -0.95 -22.67 1.82
C LYS A 345 -1.91 -23.06 0.69
N PHE A 346 -1.34 -23.23 -0.49
CA PHE A 346 -2.07 -23.73 -1.63
C PHE A 346 -2.60 -25.15 -1.37
N LYS A 347 -3.86 -25.41 -1.72
CA LYS A 347 -4.51 -26.72 -1.58
C LYS A 347 -4.94 -27.31 -2.91
N GLU A 348 -5.74 -26.56 -3.68
CA GLU A 348 -6.35 -27.06 -4.90
C GLU A 348 -6.56 -25.91 -5.90
N TYR A 349 -6.44 -26.23 -7.19
CA TYR A 349 -6.82 -25.36 -8.29
C TYR A 349 -7.55 -26.18 -9.34
N VAL A 350 -8.77 -25.76 -9.66
CA VAL A 350 -9.55 -26.26 -10.78
C VAL A 350 -9.67 -25.13 -11.79
N GLU A 351 -8.96 -25.28 -12.91
CA GLU A 351 -8.89 -24.28 -13.99
C GLU A 351 -10.27 -23.80 -14.43
N GLY A 352 -10.41 -22.47 -14.52
CA GLY A 352 -11.65 -21.79 -14.88
C GLY A 352 -12.77 -21.87 -13.84
N GLN A 353 -12.54 -22.49 -12.68
CA GLN A 353 -13.57 -22.69 -11.64
C GLN A 353 -13.19 -22.07 -10.30
N TYR A 354 -12.18 -22.58 -9.63
CA TYR A 354 -11.81 -22.10 -8.29
C TYR A 354 -10.38 -22.44 -7.86
N ILE A 355 -9.89 -21.70 -6.87
CA ILE A 355 -8.68 -21.99 -6.11
C ILE A 355 -9.05 -22.12 -4.63
N VAL A 356 -8.47 -23.09 -3.94
CA VAL A 356 -8.62 -23.28 -2.49
C VAL A 356 -7.27 -23.06 -1.81
N LEU A 357 -7.27 -22.19 -0.81
CA LEU A 357 -6.17 -22.03 0.14
C LEU A 357 -6.61 -22.58 1.50
N GLU A 358 -5.70 -23.19 2.24
CA GLU A 358 -5.98 -23.72 3.60
C GLU A 358 -5.00 -23.15 4.63
N ALA A 359 -5.46 -23.02 5.87
CA ALA A 359 -4.65 -22.48 6.96
C ALA A 359 -3.35 -23.29 7.17
N PHE A 360 -2.24 -22.59 7.42
CA PHE A 360 -0.98 -23.20 7.80
C PHE A 360 -0.89 -23.29 9.34
N ASP A 361 -1.01 -24.50 9.87
CA ASP A 361 -1.05 -24.77 11.32
C ASP A 361 0.21 -24.30 12.07
N GLU A 362 1.36 -24.29 11.39
CA GLU A 362 2.65 -23.91 11.98
C GLU A 362 3.06 -22.46 11.70
N TYR A 363 2.12 -21.61 11.27
CA TYR A 363 2.40 -20.19 11.07
C TYR A 363 2.94 -19.54 12.34
N TYR A 364 4.05 -18.79 12.24
CA TYR A 364 4.81 -18.30 13.40
C TYR A 364 4.03 -17.29 14.25
N MET A 365 3.17 -16.46 13.64
CA MET A 365 2.24 -15.55 14.35
C MET A 365 0.98 -16.26 14.90
N GLY A 366 0.92 -17.58 14.74
CA GLY A 366 -0.20 -18.43 15.12
C GLY A 366 -1.10 -18.77 13.95
N ARG A 367 -1.56 -20.03 13.92
CA ARG A 367 -2.48 -20.55 12.90
C ARG A 367 -3.63 -19.58 12.65
N PRO A 368 -3.97 -19.26 11.39
CA PRO A 368 -5.18 -18.51 11.08
C PRO A 368 -6.45 -19.09 11.70
N ASN A 369 -7.41 -18.24 12.04
CA ASN A 369 -8.66 -18.74 12.60
C ASN A 369 -9.56 -19.39 11.53
N ILE A 370 -9.59 -18.85 10.31
CA ILE A 370 -10.40 -19.39 9.21
C ILE A 370 -9.66 -20.57 8.57
N ASP A 371 -10.38 -21.66 8.31
CA ASP A 371 -9.74 -22.89 7.80
C ASP A 371 -9.42 -22.80 6.31
N GLN A 372 -10.30 -22.19 5.52
CA GLN A 372 -10.20 -22.16 4.07
C GLN A 372 -10.65 -20.83 3.45
N ILE A 373 -9.93 -20.44 2.41
CA ILE A 373 -10.30 -19.35 1.51
C ILE A 373 -10.55 -19.97 0.13
N VAL A 374 -11.75 -19.77 -0.40
CA VAL A 374 -12.13 -20.21 -1.75
C VAL A 374 -12.21 -19.01 -2.67
N MET A 375 -11.43 -19.01 -3.75
CA MET A 375 -11.45 -17.99 -4.79
C MET A 375 -12.16 -18.55 -6.01
N ARG A 376 -13.40 -18.10 -6.28
CA ARG A 376 -14.18 -18.50 -7.46
C ARG A 376 -13.77 -17.66 -8.67
N ILE A 377 -13.50 -18.30 -9.79
CA ILE A 377 -13.11 -17.62 -11.03
C ILE A 377 -14.39 -17.24 -11.79
N ILE A 378 -14.69 -15.95 -11.86
CA ILE A 378 -15.90 -15.38 -12.46
C ILE A 378 -15.49 -14.13 -13.27
N PRO A 379 -15.34 -14.23 -14.60
CA PRO A 379 -14.84 -13.11 -15.41
C PRO A 379 -15.78 -11.90 -15.51
N ASP A 380 -17.08 -12.10 -15.31
CA ASP A 380 -18.10 -11.08 -15.50
C ASP A 380 -18.52 -10.45 -14.15
N SER A 381 -18.33 -9.14 -14.00
CA SER A 381 -18.60 -8.42 -12.75
C SER A 381 -20.10 -8.36 -12.39
N ASP A 382 -21.01 -8.40 -13.37
CA ASP A 382 -22.45 -8.46 -13.11
C ASP A 382 -22.84 -9.84 -12.55
N VAL A 383 -22.21 -10.92 -13.02
CA VAL A 383 -22.35 -12.26 -12.44
C VAL A 383 -21.76 -12.31 -11.03
N ILE A 384 -20.61 -11.66 -10.77
CA ILE A 384 -20.08 -11.52 -9.40
C ILE A 384 -21.10 -10.80 -8.53
N PHE A 385 -21.63 -9.65 -8.97
CA PHE A 385 -22.60 -8.87 -8.21
C PHE A 385 -23.86 -9.68 -7.88
N ALA A 386 -24.41 -10.41 -8.85
CA ALA A 386 -25.54 -11.31 -8.61
C ALA A 386 -25.21 -12.41 -7.59
N SER A 387 -23.98 -12.95 -7.61
CA SER A 387 -23.51 -13.96 -6.66
C SER A 387 -23.33 -13.40 -5.24
N VAL A 388 -22.84 -12.16 -5.12
CA VAL A 388 -22.79 -11.41 -3.85
C VAL A 388 -24.19 -11.24 -3.27
N LEU A 389 -25.17 -10.82 -4.09
CA LEU A 389 -26.56 -10.63 -3.65
C LEU A 389 -27.24 -11.94 -3.22
N LYS A 390 -26.83 -13.09 -3.78
CA LYS A 390 -27.27 -14.44 -3.37
C LYS A 390 -26.54 -14.95 -2.12
N GLY A 391 -25.52 -14.24 -1.65
CA GLY A 391 -24.71 -14.62 -0.50
C GLY A 391 -23.66 -15.68 -0.80
N GLU A 392 -23.31 -15.92 -2.07
CA GLU A 392 -22.30 -16.91 -2.48
C GLU A 392 -20.86 -16.39 -2.43
N ILE A 393 -20.68 -15.07 -2.30
CA ILE A 393 -19.40 -14.38 -2.17
C ILE A 393 -19.45 -13.57 -0.88
N ASP A 394 -18.44 -13.74 -0.04
CA ASP A 394 -18.41 -13.19 1.32
C ASP A 394 -17.62 -11.90 1.41
N PHE A 395 -16.60 -11.75 0.57
CA PHE A 395 -15.76 -10.56 0.52
C PHE A 395 -15.16 -10.38 -0.86
N GLY A 396 -14.63 -9.20 -1.15
CA GLY A 396 -14.03 -8.92 -2.45
C GLY A 396 -13.23 -7.63 -2.51
N ARG A 397 -12.19 -7.66 -3.36
CA ARG A 397 -11.36 -6.52 -3.80
C ARG A 397 -11.29 -6.59 -5.33
N TYR A 398 -11.51 -5.48 -6.02
CA TYR A 398 -11.59 -5.45 -7.50
C TYR A 398 -12.62 -6.44 -8.10
N THR A 399 -13.67 -6.74 -7.34
CA THR A 399 -14.74 -7.69 -7.71
C THR A 399 -15.97 -6.96 -8.24
N LEU A 400 -16.31 -5.84 -7.61
CA LEU A 400 -17.41 -4.97 -7.99
C LEU A 400 -16.85 -3.62 -8.42
N ASP A 401 -17.49 -2.99 -9.41
CA ASP A 401 -17.20 -1.60 -9.73
C ASP A 401 -17.71 -0.65 -8.62
N LEU A 402 -17.39 0.64 -8.73
CA LEU A 402 -17.79 1.64 -7.75
C LEU A 402 -19.32 1.77 -7.63
N LYS A 403 -20.05 1.69 -8.74
CA LYS A 403 -21.51 1.82 -8.77
C LYS A 403 -22.19 0.61 -8.12
N GLN A 404 -21.74 -0.60 -8.44
CA GLN A 404 -22.20 -1.84 -7.83
C GLN A 404 -21.90 -1.85 -6.32
N SER A 405 -20.72 -1.38 -5.91
CA SER A 405 -20.35 -1.28 -4.49
C SER A 405 -21.20 -0.28 -3.72
N LEU A 406 -21.51 0.89 -4.30
CA LEU A 406 -22.47 1.85 -3.73
C LEU A 406 -23.88 1.26 -3.63
N GLN A 407 -24.30 0.48 -4.63
CA GLN A 407 -25.58 -0.21 -4.60
C GLN A 407 -25.61 -1.29 -3.49
N LEU A 408 -24.52 -2.04 -3.32
CA LEU A 408 -24.37 -3.02 -2.24
C LEU A 408 -24.45 -2.36 -0.86
N GLU A 409 -23.74 -1.25 -0.66
CA GLU A 409 -23.76 -0.47 0.58
C GLU A 409 -25.20 -0.03 0.91
N LYS A 410 -25.92 0.49 -0.09
CA LYS A 410 -27.28 0.98 0.05
C LYS A 410 -28.30 -0.13 0.31
N ASP A 411 -28.26 -1.22 -0.46
CA ASP A 411 -29.32 -2.24 -0.46
C ASP A 411 -29.07 -3.36 0.54
N LYS A 412 -27.80 -3.61 0.88
CA LYS A 412 -27.34 -4.75 1.70
C LYS A 412 -26.35 -4.33 2.79
N GLY A 413 -26.32 -3.04 3.16
CA GLY A 413 -25.47 -2.51 4.22
C GLY A 413 -25.72 -3.11 5.62
N ASP A 414 -26.83 -3.83 5.83
CA ASP A 414 -27.06 -4.60 7.06
C ASP A 414 -26.24 -5.91 7.11
N ILE A 415 -25.89 -6.46 5.95
CA ILE A 415 -25.17 -7.73 5.78
C ILE A 415 -23.68 -7.49 5.48
N PHE A 416 -23.37 -6.44 4.71
CA PHE A 416 -22.03 -6.13 4.25
C PHE A 416 -21.50 -4.83 4.85
N ASN A 417 -20.21 -4.82 5.15
CA ASN A 417 -19.43 -3.59 5.21
C ASN A 417 -18.87 -3.32 3.81
N VAL A 418 -19.02 -2.10 3.33
CA VAL A 418 -18.43 -1.63 2.07
C VAL A 418 -17.41 -0.55 2.40
N TYR A 419 -16.22 -0.68 1.81
CA TYR A 419 -15.09 0.19 2.05
C TYR A 419 -14.69 0.86 0.74
N PHE A 420 -14.27 2.11 0.84
CA PHE A 420 -13.76 2.90 -0.29
C PHE A 420 -12.34 3.33 0.06
N THR A 421 -11.38 2.49 -0.28
CA THR A 421 -9.98 2.68 0.12
C THR A 421 -9.26 3.59 -0.88
N PRO A 422 -8.42 4.53 -0.42
CA PRO A 422 -7.60 5.35 -1.31
C PRO A 422 -6.76 4.51 -2.27
N ASN A 423 -6.64 4.97 -3.52
CA ASN A 423 -5.85 4.31 -4.55
C ASN A 423 -4.47 4.97 -4.67
N VAL A 424 -3.47 4.17 -5.07
CA VAL A 424 -2.13 4.66 -5.42
C VAL A 424 -2.13 5.38 -6.77
N ALA A 425 -3.13 5.06 -7.61
CA ALA A 425 -3.34 5.70 -8.89
C ALA A 425 -4.12 7.00 -8.77
N ALA A 426 -3.74 7.96 -9.61
CA ALA A 426 -4.48 9.19 -9.83
C ALA A 426 -4.71 9.38 -11.32
N TRP A 427 -5.86 9.96 -11.63
CA TRP A 427 -6.16 10.47 -12.95
C TRP A 427 -5.37 11.76 -13.18
N THR A 428 -4.67 11.82 -14.30
CA THR A 428 -3.90 12.99 -14.74
C THR A 428 -4.25 13.32 -16.19
N LEU A 429 -4.16 14.60 -16.51
CA LEU A 429 -4.15 15.08 -17.89
C LEU A 429 -2.71 15.45 -18.23
N ASP A 430 -2.04 14.63 -19.01
CA ASP A 430 -0.64 14.89 -19.34
C ASP A 430 -0.56 15.63 -20.66
N LEU A 431 0.27 16.67 -20.68
CA LEU A 431 0.43 17.57 -21.79
C LEU A 431 1.85 17.38 -22.34
N ASN A 432 1.98 17.13 -23.63
CA ASN A 432 3.30 16.97 -24.24
C ASN A 432 4.03 18.32 -24.30
N PHE A 433 5.28 18.35 -23.85
CA PHE A 433 6.16 19.53 -23.90
C PHE A 433 6.88 19.62 -25.24
N ARG A 434 6.85 18.58 -26.07
CA ARG A 434 7.50 18.47 -27.37
C ARG A 434 6.47 18.50 -28.50
N ASP A 435 6.82 19.06 -29.66
CA ASP A 435 5.94 19.04 -30.85
C ASP A 435 5.84 17.60 -31.39
N PRO A 436 4.63 17.01 -31.52
CA PRO A 436 4.48 15.64 -32.01
C PRO A 436 4.98 15.42 -33.45
N ASN A 437 5.15 16.50 -34.22
CA ASN A 437 5.67 16.46 -35.59
C ASN A 437 7.19 16.68 -35.65
N ASP A 438 7.79 17.21 -34.58
CA ASP A 438 9.23 17.49 -34.48
C ASP A 438 9.62 17.58 -33.00
N LEU A 439 9.99 16.43 -32.42
CA LEU A 439 10.27 16.32 -30.98
C LEU A 439 11.44 17.20 -30.49
N SER A 440 12.23 17.77 -31.42
CA SER A 440 13.30 18.73 -31.10
C SER A 440 12.76 20.12 -30.75
N LYS A 441 11.49 20.39 -31.04
CA LYS A 441 10.83 21.67 -30.81
C LYS A 441 9.87 21.61 -29.62
N PRO A 442 9.69 22.73 -28.90
CA PRO A 442 8.69 22.81 -27.85
C PRO A 442 7.28 22.70 -28.43
N HIS A 443 6.36 22.10 -27.66
CA HIS A 443 4.97 22.00 -28.06
C HIS A 443 4.40 23.41 -28.26
N PRO A 444 3.69 23.66 -29.38
CA PRO A 444 3.21 24.98 -29.75
C PRO A 444 2.20 25.58 -28.76
N LEU A 445 1.53 24.74 -27.96
CA LEU A 445 0.48 25.16 -27.03
C LEU A 445 0.90 25.06 -25.56
N PHE A 446 1.75 24.09 -25.20
CA PHE A 446 1.92 23.68 -23.80
C PHE A 446 3.27 24.04 -23.21
N SER A 447 4.15 24.68 -23.96
CA SER A 447 5.47 25.11 -23.48
C SER A 447 5.41 26.22 -22.42
N ASP A 448 4.41 27.11 -22.48
CA ASP A 448 4.23 28.18 -21.49
C ASP A 448 3.53 27.65 -20.22
N VAL A 449 4.21 27.77 -19.07
CA VAL A 449 3.68 27.32 -17.78
C VAL A 449 2.35 27.97 -17.42
N ARG A 450 2.11 29.22 -17.82
CA ARG A 450 0.85 29.93 -17.55
C ARG A 450 -0.32 29.27 -18.25
N VAL A 451 -0.09 28.67 -19.42
CA VAL A 451 -1.11 27.91 -20.15
C VAL A 451 -1.48 26.64 -19.39
N ARG A 452 -0.49 25.86 -18.94
CA ARG A 452 -0.74 24.63 -18.15
C ARG A 452 -1.48 24.94 -16.84
N GLN A 453 -1.05 25.98 -16.14
CA GLN A 453 -1.72 26.50 -14.95
C GLN A 453 -3.16 26.92 -15.24
N ALA A 454 -3.39 27.63 -16.35
CA ALA A 454 -4.74 28.05 -16.75
C ALA A 454 -5.66 26.86 -17.06
N ILE A 455 -5.16 25.84 -17.75
CA ILE A 455 -5.93 24.62 -18.04
C ILE A 455 -6.39 23.97 -16.72
N LEU A 456 -5.50 23.84 -15.74
CA LEU A 456 -5.87 23.26 -14.45
C LEU A 456 -6.87 24.14 -13.66
N TYR A 457 -6.70 25.47 -13.64
CA TYR A 457 -7.69 26.40 -13.07
C TYR A 457 -9.06 26.31 -13.77
N ALA A 458 -9.09 25.99 -15.06
CA ALA A 458 -10.32 25.86 -15.84
C ALA A 458 -11.04 24.51 -15.65
N ILE A 459 -10.40 23.50 -15.04
CA ILE A 459 -10.98 22.18 -14.81
C ILE A 459 -11.60 22.13 -13.41
N ASP A 460 -12.92 21.89 -13.34
CA ASP A 460 -13.62 21.62 -12.09
C ASP A 460 -13.43 20.15 -11.68
N ARG A 461 -12.34 19.90 -10.96
CA ARG A 461 -11.99 18.56 -10.43
C ARG A 461 -13.06 18.00 -9.49
N GLN A 462 -13.80 18.86 -8.79
CA GLN A 462 -14.91 18.42 -7.92
C GLN A 462 -16.14 18.02 -8.74
N GLN A 463 -16.42 18.70 -9.85
CA GLN A 463 -17.48 18.28 -10.77
C GLN A 463 -17.16 16.91 -11.38
N ILE A 464 -15.90 16.65 -11.76
CA ILE A 464 -15.45 15.32 -12.20
C ILE A 464 -15.69 14.29 -11.10
N ASN A 465 -15.29 14.57 -9.86
CA ASN A 465 -15.53 13.69 -8.71
C ASN A 465 -17.01 13.32 -8.56
N ASN A 466 -17.88 14.33 -8.56
CA ASN A 466 -19.31 14.13 -8.31
C ASN A 466 -19.98 13.31 -9.41
N VAL A 467 -19.59 13.51 -10.67
CA VAL A 467 -20.23 12.86 -11.83
C VAL A 467 -19.68 11.46 -12.07
N VAL A 468 -18.36 11.27 -11.99
CA VAL A 468 -17.70 10.02 -12.39
C VAL A 468 -17.46 9.09 -11.20
N PHE A 469 -17.11 9.66 -10.04
CA PHE A 469 -16.74 8.90 -8.84
C PHE A 469 -17.75 9.06 -7.70
N PHE A 470 -18.94 9.61 -7.99
CA PHE A 470 -20.03 9.77 -7.03
C PHE A 470 -19.63 10.51 -5.74
N GLY A 471 -18.65 11.42 -5.83
CA GLY A 471 -18.10 12.16 -4.70
C GLY A 471 -17.19 11.35 -3.77
N LYS A 472 -16.83 10.11 -4.12
CA LYS A 472 -15.96 9.23 -3.32
C LYS A 472 -14.47 9.34 -3.69
N GLY A 473 -14.13 10.02 -4.78
CA GLY A 473 -12.74 10.27 -5.17
C GLY A 473 -12.10 11.40 -4.35
N GLN A 474 -10.77 11.47 -4.40
CA GLN A 474 -9.96 12.47 -3.70
C GLN A 474 -9.22 13.35 -4.69
N ILE A 475 -9.36 14.67 -4.59
CA ILE A 475 -8.60 15.61 -5.42
C ILE A 475 -7.12 15.48 -5.08
N VAL A 476 -6.28 15.32 -6.11
CA VAL A 476 -4.82 15.20 -5.97
C VAL A 476 -4.18 16.46 -6.55
N ASP A 477 -3.22 17.04 -5.83
CA ASP A 477 -2.49 18.25 -6.25
C ASP A 477 -1.03 17.96 -6.68
N THR A 478 -0.55 16.73 -6.51
CA THR A 478 0.80 16.27 -6.89
C THR A 478 0.72 14.97 -7.71
N TRP A 479 1.85 14.33 -8.04
CA TRP A 479 1.84 13.01 -8.67
C TRP A 479 1.75 11.84 -7.69
N ILE A 480 1.89 12.07 -6.39
CA ILE A 480 1.69 11.02 -5.37
C ILE A 480 0.38 11.25 -4.61
N THR A 481 -0.16 10.17 -4.05
CA THR A 481 -1.31 10.22 -3.14
C THR A 481 -0.86 10.04 -1.68
N GLU A 482 -1.79 10.19 -0.74
CA GLU A 482 -1.51 10.04 0.71
C GLU A 482 -1.09 8.61 1.13
N VAL A 483 -1.14 7.64 0.20
CA VAL A 483 -0.67 6.25 0.43
C VAL A 483 0.78 6.02 0.02
N HIS A 484 1.45 6.99 -0.62
CA HIS A 484 2.85 6.87 -1.03
C HIS A 484 3.82 6.97 0.17
N MET A 485 4.98 6.29 0.12
CA MET A 485 5.93 6.28 1.24
C MET A 485 6.45 7.69 1.60
N MET A 486 6.54 8.59 0.63
CA MET A 486 6.93 10.01 0.81
C MET A 486 5.76 10.95 1.12
N ARG A 487 4.61 10.44 1.58
CA ARG A 487 3.41 11.23 1.93
C ARG A 487 3.68 12.42 2.85
N ASP A 488 4.69 12.34 3.72
CA ASP A 488 5.01 13.44 4.65
C ASP A 488 5.49 14.70 3.91
N ALA A 489 5.96 14.55 2.67
CA ALA A 489 6.25 15.68 1.79
C ALA A 489 4.99 16.35 1.21
N LEU A 490 3.80 15.78 1.41
CA LEU A 490 2.52 16.42 1.09
C LEU A 490 2.10 17.44 2.16
N LYS A 491 2.70 17.37 3.36
CA LYS A 491 2.41 18.27 4.48
C LYS A 491 3.21 19.57 4.35
N GLY A 492 2.52 20.71 4.35
CA GLY A 492 3.13 22.04 4.30
C GLY A 492 2.39 22.99 3.35
N ASP A 493 2.99 24.16 3.11
CA ASP A 493 2.47 25.21 2.21
C ASP A 493 3.26 25.32 0.90
N HIS A 494 4.27 24.46 0.69
CA HIS A 494 5.11 24.45 -0.51
C HIS A 494 4.39 23.88 -1.76
N ILE A 495 3.31 23.12 -1.57
CA ILE A 495 2.47 22.61 -2.66
C ILE A 495 1.52 23.70 -3.13
N LYS A 496 1.68 24.10 -4.39
CA LYS A 496 0.77 25.06 -5.01
C LYS A 496 -0.52 24.38 -5.43
N LYS A 497 -1.64 24.92 -4.99
CA LYS A 497 -2.99 24.42 -5.30
C LYS A 497 -3.67 25.24 -6.40
N TYR A 498 -4.47 24.55 -7.21
CA TYR A 498 -5.19 25.11 -8.34
C TYR A 498 -6.71 24.87 -8.17
N PRO A 499 -7.38 25.58 -7.26
CA PRO A 499 -8.84 25.48 -7.13
C PRO A 499 -9.52 25.89 -8.44
N TYR A 500 -10.74 25.41 -8.69
CA TYR A 500 -11.49 25.80 -9.89
C TYR A 500 -11.72 27.32 -9.93
N ASP A 501 -11.11 27.99 -10.89
CA ASP A 501 -11.23 29.44 -11.13
C ASP A 501 -11.06 29.77 -12.63
N PRO A 502 -12.14 29.68 -13.41
CA PRO A 502 -12.11 30.03 -14.84
C PRO A 502 -11.65 31.46 -15.12
N LYS A 503 -11.88 32.41 -14.20
CA LYS A 503 -11.43 33.80 -14.40
C LYS A 503 -9.91 33.87 -14.30
N LYS A 504 -9.32 33.17 -13.32
CA LYS A 504 -7.86 33.07 -13.21
C LYS A 504 -7.25 32.40 -14.43
N ALA A 505 -7.90 31.37 -14.97
CA ALA A 505 -7.49 30.73 -16.22
C ALA A 505 -7.46 31.74 -17.39
N GLU A 506 -8.53 32.51 -17.59
CA GLU A 506 -8.61 33.53 -18.63
C GLU A 506 -7.54 34.62 -18.47
N GLU A 507 -7.26 35.08 -17.24
CA GLU A 507 -6.18 36.02 -16.94
C GLU A 507 -4.80 35.49 -17.36
N LEU A 508 -4.49 34.25 -16.99
CA LEU A 508 -3.21 33.60 -17.30
C LEU A 508 -3.05 33.38 -18.81
N LEU A 509 -4.11 32.97 -19.50
CA LEU A 509 -4.12 32.80 -20.96
C LEU A 509 -3.92 34.14 -21.67
N ALA A 510 -4.56 35.21 -21.21
CA ALA A 510 -4.37 36.55 -21.73
C ALA A 510 -2.93 37.05 -21.52
N GLN A 511 -2.33 36.80 -20.35
CA GLN A 511 -0.91 37.11 -20.07
C GLN A 511 0.05 36.31 -20.96
N ALA A 512 -0.34 35.10 -21.36
CA ALA A 512 0.40 34.28 -22.34
C ALA A 512 0.19 34.71 -23.81
N GLY A 513 -0.64 35.73 -24.04
CA GLY A 513 -0.88 36.35 -25.35
C GLY A 513 -2.07 35.77 -26.12
N TRP A 514 -2.85 34.87 -25.51
CA TRP A 514 -4.05 34.31 -26.14
C TRP A 514 -5.23 35.26 -26.04
N LYS A 515 -6.00 35.41 -27.12
CA LYS A 515 -7.20 36.26 -27.16
C LYS A 515 -8.35 35.51 -27.83
N LYS A 516 -9.58 35.68 -27.33
CA LYS A 516 -10.75 35.10 -27.99
C LYS A 516 -10.99 35.78 -29.35
N ASN A 517 -11.12 34.98 -30.40
CA ASN A 517 -11.51 35.41 -31.74
C ASN A 517 -13.04 35.60 -31.82
N LYS A 518 -13.56 35.87 -33.03
CA LYS A 518 -14.99 36.14 -33.24
C LYS A 518 -15.89 34.94 -32.90
N GLN A 519 -15.33 33.73 -32.89
CA GLN A 519 -16.01 32.49 -32.56
C GLN A 519 -15.92 32.16 -31.06
N GLY A 520 -15.27 33.01 -30.27
CA GLY A 520 -15.05 32.79 -28.83
C GLY A 520 -13.91 31.83 -28.51
N LEU A 521 -13.15 31.38 -29.52
CA LEU A 521 -11.99 30.50 -29.35
C LEU A 521 -10.71 31.31 -29.19
N LEU A 522 -9.79 30.85 -28.35
CA LEU A 522 -8.51 31.50 -28.16
C LEU A 522 -7.66 31.38 -29.42
N GLU A 523 -7.03 32.48 -29.79
CA GLU A 523 -6.15 32.59 -30.95
C GLU A 523 -4.90 33.40 -30.58
N LYS A 524 -3.74 32.96 -31.07
CA LYS A 524 -2.45 33.63 -30.93
C LYS A 524 -1.67 33.41 -32.23
N ASP A 525 -1.15 34.49 -32.81
CA ASP A 525 -0.37 34.45 -34.05
C ASP A 525 -1.06 33.68 -35.20
N GLY A 526 -2.39 33.82 -35.32
CA GLY A 526 -3.23 33.15 -36.32
C GLY A 526 -3.50 31.66 -36.05
N ARG A 527 -3.00 31.11 -34.94
CA ARG A 527 -3.27 29.73 -34.50
C ARG A 527 -4.38 29.73 -33.45
N VAL A 528 -5.44 28.98 -33.72
CA VAL A 528 -6.47 28.68 -32.72
C VAL A 528 -5.91 27.71 -31.67
N PHE A 529 -6.27 27.90 -30.40
CA PHE A 529 -5.93 26.98 -29.33
C PHE A 529 -6.80 25.72 -29.47
N GLU A 530 -6.30 24.76 -30.22
CA GLU A 530 -6.93 23.47 -30.46
C GLU A 530 -5.92 22.34 -30.30
N PHE A 531 -6.29 21.29 -29.57
CA PHE A 531 -5.48 20.08 -29.44
C PHE A 531 -6.33 18.81 -29.37
N THR A 532 -5.69 17.67 -29.57
CA THR A 532 -6.30 16.34 -29.43
C THR A 532 -6.04 15.76 -28.04
N LEU A 533 -7.10 15.36 -27.35
CA LEU A 533 -7.08 14.63 -26.08
C LEU A 533 -7.35 13.15 -26.35
N ILE A 534 -6.30 12.33 -26.20
CA ILE A 534 -6.39 10.88 -26.35
C ILE A 534 -6.80 10.23 -25.03
N ALA A 535 -7.65 9.20 -25.08
CA ALA A 535 -7.95 8.36 -23.92
C ALA A 535 -8.22 6.90 -24.33
N GLY A 536 -8.14 5.98 -23.37
CA GLY A 536 -8.38 4.56 -23.62
C GLY A 536 -9.84 4.25 -23.98
N ALA A 537 -10.06 3.51 -25.08
CA ALA A 537 -11.38 3.03 -25.47
C ALA A 537 -11.85 1.87 -24.57
N GLY A 538 -13.17 1.71 -24.44
CA GLY A 538 -13.78 0.57 -23.74
C GLY A 538 -14.01 0.77 -22.23
N ASN A 539 -13.72 1.95 -21.69
CA ASN A 539 -14.04 2.33 -20.31
C ASN A 539 -14.91 3.61 -20.30
N SER A 540 -16.12 3.51 -19.74
CA SER A 540 -17.06 4.65 -19.63
C SER A 540 -16.54 5.81 -18.78
N GLN A 541 -15.63 5.56 -17.84
CA GLN A 541 -14.99 6.63 -17.05
C GLN A 541 -14.14 7.54 -17.94
N ASN A 542 -13.36 6.97 -18.87
CA ASN A 542 -12.54 7.75 -19.81
C ASN A 542 -13.41 8.68 -20.67
N GLU A 543 -14.52 8.16 -21.18
CA GLU A 543 -15.48 8.92 -21.98
C GLU A 543 -16.08 10.09 -21.20
N LEU A 544 -16.54 9.84 -19.97
CA LEU A 544 -17.15 10.88 -19.14
C LEU A 544 -16.13 11.96 -18.74
N ILE A 545 -14.93 11.57 -18.30
CA ILE A 545 -13.89 12.53 -17.88
C ILE A 545 -13.46 13.41 -19.05
N THR A 546 -13.17 12.83 -20.21
CA THR A 546 -12.74 13.59 -21.40
C THR A 546 -13.82 14.56 -21.89
N GLN A 547 -15.09 14.16 -21.89
CA GLN A 547 -16.21 15.04 -22.26
C GLN A 547 -16.40 16.20 -21.27
N LEU A 548 -16.27 15.93 -19.96
CA LEU A 548 -16.30 16.97 -18.94
C LEU A 548 -15.17 17.99 -19.14
N ILE A 549 -13.94 17.52 -19.33
CA ILE A 549 -12.77 18.37 -19.59
C ILE A 549 -12.99 19.22 -20.86
N GLN A 550 -13.43 18.60 -21.96
CA GLN A 550 -13.74 19.32 -23.21
C GLN A 550 -14.78 20.44 -22.96
N GLY A 551 -15.86 20.14 -22.25
CA GLY A 551 -16.90 21.12 -21.93
C GLY A 551 -16.40 22.26 -21.04
N MET A 552 -15.55 21.98 -20.07
CA MET A 552 -14.95 22.97 -19.17
C MET A 552 -13.96 23.88 -19.91
N LEU A 553 -13.05 23.31 -20.70
CA LEU A 553 -12.05 24.05 -21.45
C LEU A 553 -12.67 24.90 -22.58
N LYS A 554 -13.77 24.46 -23.18
CA LYS A 554 -14.53 25.26 -24.15
C LYS A 554 -15.04 26.58 -23.56
N LYS A 555 -15.39 26.64 -22.26
CA LYS A 555 -15.89 27.87 -21.61
C LYS A 555 -14.83 28.97 -21.57
N VAL A 556 -13.54 28.60 -21.47
CA VAL A 556 -12.41 29.53 -21.52
C VAL A 556 -11.88 29.75 -22.94
N GLY A 557 -12.51 29.15 -23.95
CA GLY A 557 -12.17 29.32 -25.37
C GLY A 557 -11.15 28.32 -25.92
N ILE A 558 -10.83 27.25 -25.20
CA ILE A 558 -9.93 26.19 -25.67
C ILE A 558 -10.75 25.12 -26.41
N SER A 559 -10.35 24.78 -27.63
CA SER A 559 -10.96 23.69 -28.42
C SER A 559 -10.24 22.37 -28.13
N VAL A 560 -11.00 21.31 -27.85
CA VAL A 560 -10.46 19.97 -27.57
C VAL A 560 -11.14 18.96 -28.47
N LYS A 561 -10.37 18.18 -29.23
CA LYS A 561 -10.86 17.01 -29.98
C LYS A 561 -10.59 15.76 -29.16
N ILE A 562 -11.62 14.95 -28.91
CA ILE A 562 -11.47 13.70 -28.15
C ILE A 562 -11.22 12.56 -29.13
N GLU A 563 -10.22 11.73 -28.84
CA GLU A 563 -9.94 10.52 -29.59
C GLU A 563 -9.81 9.33 -28.63
N MET A 564 -10.66 8.31 -28.82
CA MET A 564 -10.62 7.08 -28.03
C MET A 564 -9.82 6.03 -28.80
N LYS A 565 -8.73 5.54 -28.20
CA LYS A 565 -7.83 4.54 -28.82
C LYS A 565 -7.71 3.29 -27.95
N PRO A 566 -7.49 2.09 -28.52
CA PRO A 566 -7.12 0.92 -27.74
C PRO A 566 -5.87 1.19 -26.89
N ALA A 567 -5.85 0.75 -25.63
CA ALA A 567 -4.75 1.06 -24.71
C ALA A 567 -3.37 0.69 -25.25
N LEU A 568 -3.23 -0.47 -25.91
CA LEU A 568 -1.97 -0.91 -26.52
C LEU A 568 -1.40 0.10 -27.52
N VAL A 569 -2.25 0.70 -28.37
CA VAL A 569 -1.83 1.71 -29.35
C VAL A 569 -1.30 2.95 -28.65
N ILE A 570 -1.98 3.37 -27.58
CA ILE A 570 -1.57 4.53 -26.80
C ILE A 570 -0.18 4.27 -26.16
N TRP A 571 0.02 3.09 -25.57
CA TRP A 571 1.28 2.72 -24.94
C TRP A 571 2.44 2.55 -25.92
N ASP A 572 2.17 2.26 -27.20
CA ASP A 572 3.18 2.29 -28.27
C ASP A 572 3.52 3.72 -28.74
N GLU A 573 2.53 4.62 -28.77
CA GLU A 573 2.66 5.98 -29.29
C GLU A 573 3.21 6.99 -28.28
N ALA A 574 2.86 6.85 -26.99
CA ALA A 574 3.23 7.80 -25.94
C ALA A 574 4.75 7.91 -25.72
N PRO A 575 5.53 6.82 -25.66
CA PRO A 575 7.00 6.90 -25.63
C PRO A 575 7.55 7.65 -26.85
N MET A 576 6.91 7.53 -28.01
CA MET A 576 7.32 8.25 -29.22
C MET A 576 6.91 9.72 -29.23
N GLY A 577 6.26 10.24 -28.16
CA GLY A 577 5.78 11.61 -28.09
C GLY A 577 4.68 11.94 -29.10
N LYS A 578 3.96 10.94 -29.61
CA LYS A 578 2.93 11.10 -30.67
C LYS A 578 1.56 11.47 -30.09
N PHE A 579 1.50 12.51 -29.27
CA PHE A 579 0.26 13.01 -28.67
C PHE A 579 0.38 14.50 -28.33
N ASP A 580 -0.72 15.25 -28.39
CA ASP A 580 -0.79 16.59 -27.79
C ASP A 580 -1.04 16.48 -26.29
N ALA A 581 -2.13 15.79 -25.93
CA ALA A 581 -2.52 15.49 -24.57
C ALA A 581 -3.15 14.10 -24.47
N TRP A 582 -3.04 13.47 -23.30
CA TRP A 582 -3.74 12.22 -23.01
C TRP A 582 -4.29 12.20 -21.58
N LEU A 583 -5.41 11.52 -21.39
CA LEU A 583 -5.97 11.23 -20.07
C LEU A 583 -5.45 9.87 -19.64
N THR A 584 -4.77 9.83 -18.50
CA THR A 584 -4.21 8.61 -17.92
C THR A 584 -4.72 8.44 -16.50
N GLY A 585 -4.99 7.18 -16.13
CA GLY A 585 -5.15 6.77 -14.74
C GLY A 585 -3.91 5.98 -14.38
N TRP A 586 -2.89 6.65 -13.86
CA TRP A 586 -1.59 6.04 -13.57
C TRP A 586 -1.28 6.10 -12.08
N GLY A 587 -0.77 4.98 -11.55
CA GLY A 587 -0.22 4.91 -10.21
C GLY A 587 1.29 4.88 -10.27
N TYR A 588 1.91 5.87 -9.63
CA TYR A 588 3.35 5.96 -9.52
C TYR A 588 3.91 5.13 -8.36
N GLY A 589 3.23 4.03 -8.02
CA GLY A 589 3.58 3.12 -6.94
C GLY A 589 3.40 3.68 -5.53
N VAL A 590 3.84 2.87 -4.57
CA VAL A 590 3.91 3.22 -3.14
C VAL A 590 5.34 3.59 -2.74
N SER A 591 6.30 3.12 -3.54
CA SER A 591 7.74 3.29 -3.39
C SER A 591 8.25 4.57 -4.07
N ASP A 592 9.41 5.04 -3.64
CA ASP A 592 10.10 6.18 -4.23
C ASP A 592 10.55 5.88 -5.67
N GLU A 593 9.79 6.39 -6.65
CA GLU A 593 10.08 6.25 -8.07
C GLU A 593 10.31 7.61 -8.76
N ALA A 594 10.58 8.68 -8.01
CA ALA A 594 10.64 10.04 -8.57
C ALA A 594 11.64 10.16 -9.73
N LEU A 595 12.79 9.50 -9.61
CA LEU A 595 13.82 9.45 -10.64
C LEU A 595 13.29 8.86 -11.96
N ASN A 596 12.52 7.77 -11.88
CA ASN A 596 12.03 7.06 -13.05
C ASN A 596 11.06 7.90 -13.90
N TYR A 597 10.25 8.72 -13.23
CA TYR A 597 9.17 9.47 -13.88
C TYR A 597 9.53 10.92 -14.20
N TRP A 598 10.44 11.53 -13.45
CA TRP A 598 10.64 12.99 -13.47
C TRP A 598 12.06 13.44 -13.79
N GLY A 599 12.98 12.51 -14.04
CA GLY A 599 14.32 12.81 -14.56
C GLY A 599 14.27 13.21 -16.03
N SER A 600 15.10 14.19 -16.41
CA SER A 600 15.26 14.56 -17.83
C SER A 600 15.89 13.44 -18.68
N ASP A 601 16.70 12.57 -18.07
CA ASP A 601 17.29 11.37 -18.69
C ASP A 601 16.27 10.25 -18.92
N MET A 602 15.14 10.30 -18.22
CA MET A 602 14.02 9.37 -18.37
C MET A 602 13.01 9.80 -19.45
N ILE A 603 13.32 10.84 -20.22
CA ILE A 603 12.55 11.24 -21.40
C ILE A 603 12.83 10.25 -22.53
N PRO A 604 11.82 9.54 -23.07
CA PRO A 604 12.03 8.65 -24.20
C PRO A 604 12.55 9.38 -25.44
N SER A 605 13.60 8.84 -26.03
CA SER A 605 14.29 9.37 -27.20
C SER A 605 15.03 8.28 -27.97
N GLU A 606 15.46 8.56 -29.20
CA GLU A 606 16.29 7.61 -29.95
C GLU A 606 17.57 7.22 -29.18
N ALA A 607 18.14 8.13 -28.39
CA ALA A 607 19.37 7.91 -27.64
C ALA A 607 19.24 6.82 -26.54
N ASN A 608 18.05 6.62 -26.01
CA ASN A 608 17.76 5.57 -25.02
C ASN A 608 16.81 4.48 -25.57
N ASN A 609 16.78 4.30 -26.91
CA ASN A 609 15.89 3.35 -27.60
C ASN A 609 14.41 3.53 -27.24
N TRP A 610 13.98 4.77 -27.04
CA TRP A 610 12.62 5.14 -26.60
C TRP A 610 12.25 4.57 -25.22
N GLY A 611 13.26 4.27 -24.39
CA GLY A 611 13.08 3.86 -23.00
C GLY A 611 12.84 5.04 -22.05
N GLY A 612 12.33 4.73 -20.85
CA GLY A 612 11.98 5.73 -19.84
C GLY A 612 10.47 5.97 -19.72
N THR A 613 10.08 6.74 -18.71
CA THR A 613 8.65 6.94 -18.36
C THR A 613 8.23 8.41 -18.26
N ASN A 614 9.14 9.36 -18.50
CA ASN A 614 8.82 10.78 -18.58
C ASN A 614 8.25 11.12 -19.97
N TYR A 615 7.03 10.63 -20.24
CA TYR A 615 6.41 10.70 -21.57
C TYR A 615 6.11 12.12 -22.04
N THR A 616 5.80 13.04 -21.12
CA THR A 616 5.53 14.43 -21.46
C THR A 616 6.75 15.17 -21.99
N GLY A 617 7.96 14.67 -21.73
CA GLY A 617 9.20 15.33 -22.11
C GLY A 617 9.51 16.55 -21.25
N TRP A 618 8.99 16.61 -20.02
CA TRP A 618 9.34 17.69 -19.09
C TRP A 618 10.81 17.55 -18.66
N SER A 619 11.56 18.63 -18.82
CA SER A 619 12.96 18.73 -18.40
C SER A 619 13.16 19.97 -17.55
N ASN A 620 13.79 19.80 -16.39
CA ASN A 620 14.11 20.91 -15.49
C ASN A 620 15.43 20.64 -14.76
N PRO A 621 16.52 21.38 -15.07
CA PRO A 621 17.82 21.13 -14.47
C PRO A 621 17.84 21.22 -12.93
N LYS A 622 17.01 22.08 -12.33
CA LYS A 622 16.91 22.16 -10.86
C LYS A 622 16.24 20.92 -10.29
N ASN A 623 15.28 20.37 -11.02
CA ASN A 623 14.66 19.10 -10.64
C ASN A 623 15.69 17.97 -10.72
N ASP A 624 16.46 17.92 -11.81
CA ASP A 624 17.50 16.90 -11.98
C ASP A 624 18.55 16.96 -10.84
N GLU A 625 18.94 18.16 -10.39
CA GLU A 625 19.80 18.33 -9.21
C GLU A 625 19.16 17.80 -7.90
N ILE A 626 17.85 17.97 -7.73
CA ILE A 626 17.11 17.45 -6.57
C ILE A 626 17.05 15.93 -6.64
N LEU A 627 16.68 15.37 -7.80
CA LEU A 627 16.59 13.93 -8.03
C LEU A 627 17.95 13.24 -7.86
N ALA A 628 19.04 13.85 -8.34
CA ALA A 628 20.39 13.33 -8.15
C ALA A 628 20.79 13.23 -6.66
N LYS A 629 20.34 14.18 -5.83
CA LYS A 629 20.51 14.10 -4.36
C LYS A 629 19.65 13.00 -3.77
N MET A 630 18.36 12.92 -4.18
CA MET A 630 17.46 11.87 -3.72
C MET A 630 18.01 10.47 -4.01
N ALA A 631 18.62 10.27 -5.18
CA ALA A 631 19.18 8.98 -5.62
C ALA A 631 20.25 8.40 -4.69
N THR A 632 20.81 9.20 -3.78
CA THR A 632 21.89 8.78 -2.86
C THR A 632 21.60 9.11 -1.39
N GLU A 633 20.49 9.79 -1.09
CA GLU A 633 20.12 10.16 0.26
C GLU A 633 19.39 9.00 0.94
N VAL A 634 20.08 8.32 1.86
CA VAL A 634 19.52 7.16 2.58
C VAL A 634 18.70 7.57 3.80
N ASP A 635 18.87 8.79 4.30
CA ASP A 635 18.11 9.34 5.42
C ASP A 635 16.69 9.69 4.96
N PHE A 636 15.69 9.01 5.51
CA PHE A 636 14.29 9.18 5.12
C PHE A 636 13.78 10.61 5.32
N GLU A 637 14.10 11.25 6.45
CA GLU A 637 13.63 12.61 6.74
C GLU A 637 14.27 13.63 5.80
N LYS A 638 15.56 13.46 5.47
CA LYS A 638 16.21 14.31 4.46
C LYS A 638 15.64 14.08 3.07
N ARG A 639 15.28 12.84 2.70
CA ARG A 639 14.54 12.56 1.45
C ARG A 639 13.20 13.26 1.42
N VAL A 640 12.45 13.26 2.52
CA VAL A 640 11.18 14.01 2.63
C VAL A 640 11.40 15.50 2.35
N GLU A 641 12.45 16.12 2.89
CA GLU A 641 12.78 17.52 2.61
C GLU A 641 13.17 17.78 1.14
N LEU A 642 13.88 16.84 0.49
CA LEU A 642 14.12 16.91 -0.95
C LEU A 642 12.82 16.79 -1.75
N TYR A 643 11.90 15.93 -1.32
CA TYR A 643 10.58 15.77 -1.94
C TYR A 643 9.72 17.03 -1.81
N LYS A 644 9.81 17.76 -0.69
CA LYS A 644 9.16 19.07 -0.56
C LYS A 644 9.70 20.08 -1.59
N GLN A 645 11.01 20.10 -1.81
CA GLN A 645 11.62 20.95 -2.85
C GLN A 645 11.18 20.52 -4.26
N HIS A 646 11.16 19.23 -4.53
CA HIS A 646 10.64 18.66 -5.78
C HIS A 646 9.19 19.09 -6.00
N PHE A 647 8.29 18.93 -5.03
CA PHE A 647 6.90 19.33 -5.16
C PHE A 647 6.69 20.83 -5.29
N ALA A 648 7.50 21.65 -4.61
CA ALA A 648 7.45 23.10 -4.81
C ALA A 648 7.73 23.47 -6.27
N LEU A 649 8.69 22.79 -6.92
CA LEU A 649 9.02 23.02 -8.32
C LEU A 649 7.97 22.39 -9.26
N TRP A 650 7.67 21.11 -9.04
CA TRP A 650 6.75 20.32 -9.87
C TRP A 650 5.35 20.93 -9.90
N THR A 651 4.81 21.39 -8.76
CA THR A 651 3.47 21.99 -8.73
C THR A 651 3.43 23.40 -9.33
N ASN A 652 4.59 24.05 -9.47
CA ASN A 652 4.70 25.31 -10.21
C ASN A 652 4.78 25.06 -11.72
N ASP A 653 5.57 24.08 -12.14
CA ASP A 653 5.80 23.76 -13.55
C ASP A 653 4.66 22.93 -14.16
N LEU A 654 3.94 22.14 -13.38
CA LEU A 654 2.89 21.22 -13.84
C LEU A 654 3.33 20.34 -15.03
N PRO A 655 4.28 19.40 -14.83
CA PRO A 655 4.69 18.44 -15.86
C PRO A 655 3.54 17.57 -16.37
N VAL A 656 2.61 17.26 -15.47
CA VAL A 656 1.28 16.72 -15.76
C VAL A 656 0.26 17.51 -14.95
N LEU A 657 -1.02 17.44 -15.32
CA LEU A 657 -2.10 18.09 -14.57
C LEU A 657 -2.80 17.06 -13.67
N PRO A 658 -2.58 17.09 -12.34
CA PRO A 658 -3.20 16.14 -11.44
C PRO A 658 -4.69 16.44 -11.28
N LEU A 659 -5.53 15.40 -11.38
CA LEU A 659 -6.98 15.53 -11.29
C LEU A 659 -7.50 14.94 -9.98
N ILE A 660 -7.59 13.61 -9.91
CA ILE A 660 -8.35 12.91 -8.87
C ILE A 660 -7.87 11.48 -8.73
N SER A 661 -7.77 10.97 -7.51
CA SER A 661 -7.62 9.55 -7.23
C SER A 661 -9.01 8.97 -6.99
N ASP A 662 -9.33 7.88 -7.69
CA ASP A 662 -10.58 7.15 -7.48
C ASP A 662 -10.43 6.17 -6.31
N PRO A 663 -11.50 5.87 -5.57
CA PRO A 663 -11.41 4.88 -4.50
C PRO A 663 -11.38 3.47 -5.11
N THR A 664 -10.62 2.57 -4.48
CA THR A 664 -10.78 1.14 -4.70
C THR A 664 -11.90 0.63 -3.78
N PRO A 665 -13.01 0.09 -4.34
CA PRO A 665 -14.05 -0.49 -3.52
C PRO A 665 -13.67 -1.90 -3.05
N HIS A 666 -13.95 -2.16 -1.78
CA HIS A 666 -13.90 -3.49 -1.17
C HIS A 666 -15.19 -3.75 -0.41
N PHE A 667 -15.51 -5.01 -0.19
CA PHE A 667 -16.59 -5.38 0.72
C PHE A 667 -16.26 -6.64 1.49
N ALA A 668 -16.93 -6.81 2.63
CA ALA A 668 -16.92 -8.04 3.40
C ALA A 668 -18.25 -8.20 4.14
N LYS A 669 -18.74 -9.44 4.27
CA LYS A 669 -19.87 -9.75 5.14
C LYS A 669 -19.49 -9.43 6.59
N LYS A 670 -20.42 -8.87 7.35
CA LYS A 670 -20.20 -8.41 8.72
C LYS A 670 -19.81 -9.51 9.71
N TYR A 671 -20.08 -10.78 9.41
CA TYR A 671 -19.60 -11.89 10.23
C TYR A 671 -18.09 -12.10 10.12
N ILE A 672 -17.43 -11.59 9.06
CA ILE A 672 -15.97 -11.63 8.93
C ILE A 672 -15.42 -10.49 9.78
N LYS A 673 -14.88 -10.86 10.94
CA LYS A 673 -14.30 -9.92 11.90
C LYS A 673 -12.82 -9.73 11.63
N SER A 674 -12.30 -8.60 12.11
CA SER A 674 -10.91 -8.14 11.87
C SER A 674 -10.56 -7.95 10.39
N PHE A 675 -11.56 -7.94 9.48
CA PHE A 675 -11.38 -7.54 8.09
C PHE A 675 -10.97 -6.07 8.03
N ASN A 676 -9.92 -5.76 7.26
CA ASN A 676 -9.54 -4.39 6.95
C ASN A 676 -9.28 -4.24 5.45
N SER A 677 -9.73 -3.12 4.92
CA SER A 677 -9.58 -2.72 3.53
C SER A 677 -8.33 -1.85 3.38
N THR A 678 -7.24 -2.43 2.87
CA THR A 678 -6.00 -1.68 2.60
C THR A 678 -5.76 -1.47 1.12
N TYR A 679 -4.95 -0.45 0.82
CA TYR A 679 -4.65 0.00 -0.53
C TYR A 679 -3.78 -1.03 -1.28
N ASP A 680 -2.92 -1.74 -0.56
CA ASP A 680 -1.81 -2.52 -1.12
C ASP A 680 -1.80 -4.01 -0.74
N SER A 681 -2.53 -4.42 0.31
CA SER A 681 -2.75 -5.83 0.54
C SER A 681 -3.75 -6.33 -0.49
N GLY A 682 -3.25 -7.07 -1.49
CA GLY A 682 -4.06 -8.16 -2.04
C GLY A 682 -4.73 -8.86 -0.87
N LEU A 683 -6.06 -8.98 -0.88
CA LEU A 683 -6.91 -9.56 0.17
C LEU A 683 -6.14 -10.03 1.42
N GLY A 684 -5.80 -9.16 2.39
CA GLY A 684 -5.26 -9.69 3.64
C GLY A 684 -4.12 -8.99 4.36
N TRP A 685 -4.22 -7.69 4.62
CA TRP A 685 -3.62 -7.14 5.84
C TRP A 685 -4.05 -8.04 7.01
N ILE A 686 -3.07 -8.63 7.70
CA ILE A 686 -3.23 -9.53 8.85
C ILE A 686 -4.36 -10.57 8.69
N ILE A 687 -4.53 -11.16 7.50
CA ILE A 687 -5.60 -12.14 7.23
C ILE A 687 -5.60 -13.34 8.18
N TYR A 688 -4.47 -13.62 8.83
CA TYR A 688 -4.39 -14.63 9.89
C TYR A 688 -5.21 -14.29 11.14
N ASN A 689 -5.51 -13.01 11.39
CA ASN A 689 -6.36 -12.55 12.48
C ASN A 689 -7.85 -12.58 12.15
N TRP A 690 -8.24 -12.73 10.87
CA TRP A 690 -9.66 -12.78 10.51
C TRP A 690 -10.32 -14.00 11.13
N TYR A 691 -11.58 -13.85 11.54
CA TYR A 691 -12.39 -14.94 12.08
C TYR A 691 -13.87 -14.78 11.71
N ILE A 692 -14.60 -15.88 11.79
CA ILE A 692 -16.04 -15.92 11.55
C ILE A 692 -16.76 -15.80 12.89
N ASP A 693 -17.58 -14.75 13.03
CA ASP A 693 -18.49 -14.61 14.16
C ASP A 693 -19.72 -15.51 13.98
N THR A 694 -19.72 -16.62 14.72
CA THR A 694 -20.78 -17.65 14.67
C THR A 694 -22.11 -17.20 15.28
N GLU A 695 -22.16 -16.09 16.03
CA GLU A 695 -23.40 -15.61 16.65
C GLU A 695 -24.29 -14.83 15.68
N GLN A 696 -23.76 -14.39 14.53
CA GLN A 696 -24.49 -13.70 13.46
C GLN A 696 -24.85 -14.60 12.27
N HIS A 697 -24.55 -15.90 12.33
CA HIS A 697 -24.58 -16.81 11.18
C HIS A 697 -25.86 -17.64 11.03
#